data_AF-A0A3M9ZUQ3-F1
#
_entry.id   AF-A0A3M9ZUQ3-F1
#
_cell.length_a   1.000
_cell.length_b   1.000
_cell.length_c   1.000
_cell.angle_alpha   90.00
_cell.angle_beta   90.00
_cell.angle_gamma   90.00
#
_symmetry.space_group_name_H-M   'P 1'
#
loop_
_entity.id
_entity.type
_entity.pdbx_description
1 polymer ?
#
loop_
_entity_poly.entity_id
_entity_poly.type
_entity_poly.pdbx_seq_one_letter_code
_entity_poly.pdbx_strand_id
1 'polypeptide(L)'
;MQDTLRKLTSITLMTIMVAGGLTIAIPGISPDAHATTVERANLVVSSDRFGGPMILEIIVKDSNIGDTDKDEPEPDVSFDGHTLRMIQGSDGYWYAYVANKDHVETLDGTDDATQTRIGMNFGRACEESDANLFFADKNFDDVTVYTANATCTDPVGDPAVDGDRVMNVLRGAKSLLKDSTTGDNGNGGLGNNNLAHSAFWPFIQTIDGISADDTLDIIYSKGGSPQKITVTYDDDMDDHASLSLDRAQYPHDAEVHVTITDNILNIDPTDEDIWTFGGLTGEKVYYHLFDSNGKAVDGAGDGASIEYKTEMTDSDFGDSGILKIDLGRSSDVDILKLQANKYQDDRTGLTDPLDDGEIITIQENAPNSGIFDNTDGSNISSLKTTSDESLRNLDFGVDYADSPATWSLEFTTAVVNMDEASVGSDWSSGEPITVTVTDEDLNKNSLIAETIDDAFKAPSILVGSEEGSTANLIDTEVFTLMTWGGGPSSNADGVLLLVDPADRDATVNTDHNVNGIFTTGTNTGDFFGRAASVNTALYVYIDFSSLVEVSTSPNEFGIFFTKQNVLHYTTSVIEVPSGVGLVRVDNHASLNPAITVNSGSGNLANAGNAQFYLQGIAGIPAGTYPVTLKFFLYEFGGSGSPAFINDGSSIFLEETGLNTGVFSGTIEYIMLNQISANSVPKPTPTVSTQDIIIVLEGDQTSEDAVRIAYLDKNAQGDVKLISDQVDAPTHSGSITLDADNYKQDDTVLVTIT
;
A
#
# COMPACT_ATOMS: atom_id res chain seq x y z
N MET A 1 -11.94 36.64 24.76
CA MET A 1 -10.76 36.85 23.90
C MET A 1 -10.11 35.50 23.61
N GLN A 2 -10.92 34.54 23.12
CA GLN A 2 -10.52 33.16 22.85
C GLN A 2 -11.43 32.48 21.80
N ASP A 3 -12.43 33.20 21.26
CA ASP A 3 -13.37 32.72 20.22
C ASP A 3 -13.21 33.43 18.87
N THR A 4 -12.20 34.30 18.74
CA THR A 4 -11.90 35.03 17.49
C THR A 4 -10.66 34.48 16.78
N LEU A 5 -9.97 33.50 17.38
CA LEU A 5 -8.79 32.84 16.80
C LEU A 5 -9.11 31.54 16.05
N ARG A 6 -10.37 31.06 16.09
CA ARG A 6 -10.81 29.86 15.36
C ARG A 6 -11.50 30.16 14.01
N LYS A 7 -11.59 31.44 13.64
CA LYS A 7 -12.18 31.92 12.37
C LYS A 7 -11.17 32.62 11.45
N LEU A 8 -9.89 32.58 11.79
CA LEU A 8 -8.80 33.22 11.02
C LEU A 8 -7.80 32.23 10.41
N THR A 9 -8.02 30.92 10.54
CA THR A 9 -7.24 29.86 9.87
C THR A 9 -7.87 29.36 8.55
N SER A 10 -8.90 30.04 8.03
CA SER A 10 -9.68 29.56 6.88
C SER A 10 -9.74 30.52 5.68
N ILE A 11 -8.97 31.62 5.65
CA ILE A 11 -9.16 32.70 4.64
C ILE A 11 -7.89 33.10 3.85
N THR A 12 -6.78 32.36 3.92
CA THR A 12 -5.61 32.62 3.03
C THR A 12 -5.00 31.37 2.41
N LEU A 13 -5.82 30.39 2.02
CA LEU A 13 -5.45 29.35 1.06
C LEU A 13 -6.53 29.29 -0.04
N MET A 14 -6.51 30.31 -0.91
CA MET A 14 -6.99 30.24 -2.30
C MET A 14 -5.83 30.68 -3.18
N THR A 15 -4.68 30.06 -2.97
CA THR A 15 -3.63 29.99 -3.98
C THR A 15 -4.11 28.98 -5.00
N ILE A 16 -4.57 29.48 -6.13
CA ILE A 16 -4.25 28.98 -7.47
C ILE A 16 -3.68 27.55 -7.45
N MET A 17 -4.54 26.55 -7.69
CA MET A 17 -4.13 25.36 -8.44
C MET A 17 -4.03 25.82 -9.89
N VAL A 18 -2.86 26.35 -10.24
CA VAL A 18 -2.39 26.31 -11.63
C VAL A 18 -1.69 24.98 -11.73
N ALA A 19 -2.10 24.18 -12.72
CA ALA A 19 -1.47 22.95 -13.14
C ALA A 19 0.06 23.08 -13.07
N GLY A 20 0.64 22.24 -12.25
CA GLY A 20 2.02 22.32 -11.79
C GLY A 20 2.17 21.20 -10.78
N GLY A 21 2.15 19.97 -11.29
CA GLY A 21 2.31 18.76 -10.51
C GLY A 21 3.44 18.91 -9.52
N LEU A 22 3.15 18.62 -8.25
CA LEU A 22 4.18 18.29 -7.29
C LEU A 22 4.86 17.02 -7.82
N THR A 23 5.99 17.18 -8.49
CA THR A 23 6.85 16.07 -8.85
C THR A 23 7.29 15.41 -7.54
N ILE A 24 6.82 14.18 -7.29
CA ILE A 24 7.49 13.30 -6.35
C ILE A 24 8.85 13.03 -6.98
N ALA A 25 9.87 13.71 -6.49
CA ALA A 25 11.23 13.54 -6.96
C ALA A 25 11.75 12.18 -6.49
N ILE A 26 11.48 11.12 -7.27
CA ILE A 26 12.24 9.88 -7.22
C ILE A 26 13.63 10.21 -7.80
N PRO A 27 14.73 10.06 -7.04
CA PRO A 27 16.06 10.41 -7.53
C PRO A 27 16.48 9.46 -8.67
N GLY A 28 16.49 9.93 -9.92
CA GLY A 28 17.13 9.18 -11.02
C GLY A 28 16.56 9.38 -12.42
N ILE A 29 15.35 9.91 -12.59
CA ILE A 29 14.72 10.07 -13.90
C ILE A 29 14.19 11.50 -14.07
N SER A 30 14.69 12.19 -15.09
CA SER A 30 14.11 13.43 -15.60
C SER A 30 13.90 13.21 -17.10
N PRO A 31 12.75 12.67 -17.52
CA PRO A 31 12.37 12.69 -18.93
C PRO A 31 12.03 14.13 -19.33
N ASP A 32 12.50 14.57 -20.50
CA ASP A 32 12.12 15.85 -21.15
C ASP A 32 10.65 15.83 -21.67
N ALA A 33 9.78 15.02 -21.06
CA ALA A 33 8.55 14.49 -21.64
C ALA A 33 7.29 14.73 -20.78
N HIS A 34 7.26 15.79 -19.96
CA HIS A 34 6.04 16.17 -19.24
C HIS A 34 5.22 17.17 -20.06
N ALA A 35 3.90 16.95 -20.22
CA ALA A 35 2.95 17.93 -20.73
C ALA A 35 3.00 19.19 -19.86
N THR A 36 3.84 20.15 -20.27
CA THR A 36 4.17 21.29 -19.42
C THR A 36 3.24 22.43 -19.75
N THR A 37 2.40 22.82 -18.80
CA THR A 37 1.57 24.02 -18.95
C THR A 37 2.45 25.23 -19.26
N VAL A 38 2.17 25.88 -20.39
CA VAL A 38 2.92 27.05 -20.85
C VAL A 38 2.14 28.30 -20.53
N GLU A 39 2.74 29.20 -19.75
CA GLU A 39 2.14 30.49 -19.43
C GLU A 39 2.95 31.66 -20.01
N ARG A 40 2.22 32.66 -20.47
CA ARG A 40 2.65 34.03 -20.76
C ARG A 40 1.81 34.97 -19.90
N ALA A 41 2.06 36.27 -20.00
CA ALA A 41 1.45 37.22 -19.06
C ALA A 41 -0.09 37.21 -19.02
N ASN A 42 -0.80 36.87 -20.11
CA ASN A 42 -2.26 36.71 -20.10
C ASN A 42 -2.74 35.45 -20.85
N LEU A 43 -1.84 34.61 -21.37
CA LEU A 43 -2.18 33.46 -22.21
C LEU A 43 -1.58 32.21 -21.61
N VAL A 44 -2.38 31.17 -21.44
CA VAL A 44 -1.98 29.87 -20.89
C VAL A 44 -2.44 28.78 -21.84
N VAL A 45 -1.61 27.75 -22.01
CA VAL A 45 -1.93 26.56 -22.79
C VAL A 45 -1.59 25.34 -21.94
N SER A 46 -2.45 24.32 -21.95
CA SER A 46 -2.29 23.12 -21.10
C SER A 46 -0.98 22.36 -21.36
N SER A 47 -0.46 22.40 -22.59
CA SER A 47 0.81 21.78 -22.95
C SER A 47 1.57 22.56 -24.03
N ASP A 48 2.90 22.41 -24.10
CA ASP A 48 3.73 22.81 -25.23
C ASP A 48 3.82 21.73 -26.33
N ARG A 49 3.42 20.49 -26.03
CA ARG A 49 3.42 19.36 -26.96
C ARG A 49 2.14 18.54 -26.82
N PHE A 50 1.57 18.10 -27.93
CA PHE A 50 0.39 17.24 -27.96
C PHE A 50 0.43 16.33 -29.19
N GLY A 51 -0.29 15.22 -29.13
CA GLY A 51 -0.41 14.25 -30.21
C GLY A 51 -1.76 13.54 -30.18
N GLY A 52 -2.07 12.81 -31.24
CA GLY A 52 -3.31 12.05 -31.37
C GLY A 52 -4.57 12.88 -31.02
N PRO A 53 -5.46 12.38 -30.16
CA PRO A 53 -6.74 13.00 -29.86
C PRO A 53 -6.70 13.95 -28.64
N MET A 54 -5.51 14.28 -28.13
CA MET A 54 -5.36 15.15 -26.95
C MET A 54 -6.06 16.50 -27.14
N ILE A 55 -6.71 16.99 -26.08
CA ILE A 55 -7.32 18.32 -26.08
C ILE A 55 -6.33 19.33 -25.51
N LEU A 56 -6.07 20.40 -26.26
CA LEU A 56 -5.38 21.58 -25.73
C LEU A 56 -6.38 22.58 -25.14
N GLU A 57 -6.25 22.87 -23.85
CA GLU A 57 -6.96 23.97 -23.19
C GLU A 57 -6.16 25.27 -23.38
N ILE A 58 -6.84 26.30 -23.88
CA ILE A 58 -6.29 27.64 -24.08
C ILE A 58 -7.05 28.61 -23.19
N ILE A 59 -6.34 29.26 -22.28
CA ILE A 59 -6.90 30.19 -21.30
C ILE A 59 -6.36 31.60 -21.52
N VAL A 60 -7.24 32.60 -21.61
CA VAL A 60 -6.86 34.01 -21.52
C VAL A 60 -7.19 34.57 -20.13
N LYS A 61 -6.14 34.88 -19.37
CA LYS A 61 -6.18 35.48 -18.02
C LYS A 61 -5.91 36.98 -18.08
N ASP A 62 -6.65 37.72 -18.90
CA ASP A 62 -6.44 39.17 -19.04
C ASP A 62 -7.39 39.97 -18.13
N SER A 63 -6.82 40.60 -17.11
CA SER A 63 -7.53 41.48 -16.16
C SER A 63 -8.34 42.63 -16.80
N ASN A 64 -8.09 43.00 -18.06
CA ASN A 64 -8.83 44.07 -18.74
C ASN A 64 -10.16 43.59 -19.34
N ILE A 65 -10.35 42.27 -19.47
CA ILE A 65 -11.55 41.63 -20.04
C ILE A 65 -12.04 40.49 -19.15
N GLY A 66 -11.69 40.53 -17.86
CA GLY A 66 -11.95 39.46 -16.89
C GLY A 66 -12.95 39.83 -15.80
N ASP A 67 -13.59 41.00 -15.88
CA ASP A 67 -14.65 41.37 -14.95
C ASP A 67 -15.89 40.51 -15.22
N THR A 68 -16.47 39.92 -14.18
CA THR A 68 -17.66 39.06 -14.27
C THR A 68 -18.96 39.83 -14.02
N ASP A 69 -18.87 41.07 -13.53
CA ASP A 69 -20.04 41.92 -13.23
C ASP A 69 -20.39 42.86 -14.41
N LYS A 70 -19.70 42.75 -15.54
CA LYS A 70 -19.90 43.58 -16.74
C LYS A 70 -19.77 42.75 -18.01
N ASP A 71 -20.36 43.26 -19.10
CA ASP A 71 -20.18 42.70 -20.43
C ASP A 71 -18.74 42.98 -20.90
N GLU A 72 -17.95 41.92 -21.08
CA GLU A 72 -16.59 42.00 -21.60
C GLU A 72 -16.53 41.47 -23.04
N PRO A 73 -15.68 42.06 -23.92
CA PRO A 73 -15.52 41.58 -25.28
C PRO A 73 -14.69 40.28 -25.31
N GLU A 74 -15.10 39.36 -26.18
CA GLU A 74 -14.34 38.14 -26.50
C GLU A 74 -12.89 38.49 -26.92
N PRO A 75 -11.87 37.80 -26.38
CA PRO A 75 -10.48 37.99 -26.79
C PRO A 75 -10.25 37.52 -28.23
N ASP A 76 -9.41 38.25 -28.96
CA ASP A 76 -8.96 37.88 -30.31
C ASP A 76 -7.80 36.89 -30.23
N VAL A 77 -8.12 35.59 -30.30
CA VAL A 77 -7.16 34.49 -30.25
C VAL A 77 -7.25 33.65 -31.51
N SER A 78 -6.10 33.30 -32.08
CA SER A 78 -6.01 32.37 -33.21
C SER A 78 -5.14 31.17 -32.88
N PHE A 79 -5.50 30.00 -33.41
CA PHE A 79 -4.70 28.78 -33.43
C PHE A 79 -4.32 28.46 -34.88
N ASP A 80 -3.03 28.54 -35.20
CA ASP A 80 -2.47 28.37 -36.55
C ASP A 80 -3.24 29.13 -37.66
N GLY A 81 -3.69 30.34 -37.33
CA GLY A 81 -4.43 31.21 -38.26
C GLY A 81 -5.95 31.03 -38.24
N HIS A 82 -6.48 29.97 -37.62
CA HIS A 82 -7.92 29.81 -37.35
C HIS A 82 -8.34 30.67 -36.17
N THR A 83 -9.40 31.45 -36.32
CA THR A 83 -9.93 32.27 -35.21
C THR A 83 -10.70 31.40 -34.23
N LEU A 84 -10.30 31.40 -32.96
CA LEU A 84 -10.97 30.62 -31.93
C LEU A 84 -12.18 31.35 -31.35
N ARG A 85 -13.24 30.60 -31.07
CA ARG A 85 -14.31 31.03 -30.17
C ARG A 85 -13.95 30.70 -28.75
N MET A 86 -14.09 31.68 -27.87
CA MET A 86 -13.78 31.55 -26.44
C MET A 86 -15.00 31.88 -25.58
N ILE A 87 -15.17 31.18 -24.47
CA ILE A 87 -16.25 31.43 -23.50
C ILE A 87 -15.65 31.93 -22.19
N GLN A 88 -16.23 32.99 -21.61
CA GLN A 88 -15.84 33.43 -20.28
C GLN A 88 -16.41 32.49 -19.21
N GLY A 89 -15.51 31.95 -18.39
CA GLY A 89 -15.85 31.20 -17.20
C GLY A 89 -16.32 32.10 -16.06
N SER A 90 -16.98 31.48 -15.09
CA SER A 90 -17.45 32.11 -13.84
C SER A 90 -16.33 32.68 -12.95
N ASP A 91 -15.07 32.36 -13.23
CA ASP A 91 -13.89 32.93 -12.59
C ASP A 91 -13.29 34.15 -13.32
N GLY A 92 -13.92 34.56 -14.43
CA GLY A 92 -13.51 35.71 -15.23
C GLY A 92 -12.48 35.42 -16.30
N TYR A 93 -11.95 34.20 -16.40
CA TYR A 93 -11.04 33.82 -17.48
C TYR A 93 -11.80 33.35 -18.72
N TRP A 94 -11.13 33.39 -19.87
CA TRP A 94 -11.71 32.93 -21.14
C TRP A 94 -11.10 31.61 -21.56
N TYR A 95 -11.93 30.68 -22.03
CA TYR A 95 -11.56 29.30 -22.32
C TYR A 95 -11.89 28.93 -23.76
N ALA A 96 -10.97 28.22 -24.42
CA ALA A 96 -11.21 27.48 -25.65
C ALA A 96 -10.52 26.12 -25.58
N TYR A 97 -11.10 25.14 -26.25
CA TYR A 97 -10.58 23.79 -26.37
C TYR A 97 -10.37 23.48 -27.85
N VAL A 98 -9.21 22.94 -28.20
CA VAL A 98 -8.85 22.55 -29.57
C VAL A 98 -8.27 21.14 -29.59
N ALA A 99 -8.47 20.41 -30.69
CA ALA A 99 -7.93 19.07 -30.89
C ALA A 99 -7.69 18.79 -32.38
N ASN A 100 -6.96 17.73 -32.71
CA ASN A 100 -6.80 17.27 -34.09
C ASN A 100 -8.07 16.57 -34.58
N LYS A 101 -8.62 17.01 -35.71
CA LYS A 101 -9.86 16.48 -36.28
C LYS A 101 -9.80 14.99 -36.60
N ASP A 102 -8.74 14.55 -37.28
CA ASP A 102 -8.67 13.19 -37.82
C ASP A 102 -8.65 12.13 -36.70
N HIS A 103 -7.92 12.40 -35.62
CA HIS A 103 -7.81 11.49 -34.49
C HIS A 103 -9.05 11.52 -33.58
N VAL A 104 -9.66 12.71 -33.41
CA VAL A 104 -10.95 12.80 -32.70
C VAL A 104 -12.02 12.01 -33.44
N GLU A 105 -12.14 12.14 -34.77
CA GLU A 105 -13.11 11.38 -35.58
C GLU A 105 -12.85 9.86 -35.54
N THR A 106 -11.59 9.46 -35.44
CA THR A 106 -11.21 8.03 -35.38
C THR A 106 -11.54 7.40 -34.02
N LEU A 107 -11.36 8.14 -32.93
CA LEU A 107 -11.52 7.62 -31.56
C LEU A 107 -12.85 7.96 -30.89
N ASP A 108 -13.67 8.83 -31.48
CA ASP A 108 -15.01 9.14 -30.95
C ASP A 108 -15.91 7.90 -31.05
N GLY A 109 -15.99 7.16 -29.94
CA GLY A 109 -16.46 5.77 -29.92
C GLY A 109 -17.97 5.58 -30.07
N THR A 110 -18.76 6.64 -30.21
CA THR A 110 -20.23 6.53 -30.25
C THR A 110 -20.90 7.56 -31.15
N ASP A 111 -21.24 7.17 -32.37
CA ASP A 111 -22.21 7.89 -33.22
C ASP A 111 -23.67 7.79 -32.71
N ASP A 112 -23.92 6.91 -31.73
CA ASP A 112 -25.25 6.58 -31.24
C ASP A 112 -25.66 7.46 -30.05
N ALA A 113 -26.61 8.36 -30.29
CA ALA A 113 -27.20 9.27 -29.29
C ALA A 113 -27.87 8.57 -28.08
N THR A 114 -27.94 7.23 -28.07
CA THR A 114 -28.49 6.43 -26.97
C THR A 114 -27.44 5.86 -26.02
N GLN A 115 -26.16 5.93 -26.37
CA GLN A 115 -25.03 5.49 -25.52
C GLN A 115 -24.33 6.73 -24.95
N THR A 116 -24.84 7.23 -23.82
CA THR A 116 -24.32 8.44 -23.20
C THR A 116 -23.15 8.09 -22.27
N ARG A 117 -22.04 8.83 -22.35
CA ARG A 117 -20.98 8.90 -21.33
C ARG A 117 -20.13 7.64 -21.11
N ILE A 118 -19.81 6.91 -22.18
CA ILE A 118 -18.89 5.77 -22.17
C ILE A 118 -17.70 6.02 -23.11
N GLY A 119 -16.54 5.46 -22.79
CA GLY A 119 -15.35 5.53 -23.64
C GLY A 119 -14.86 6.96 -23.93
N MET A 120 -13.97 7.08 -24.90
CA MET A 120 -13.58 8.33 -25.54
C MET A 120 -14.76 8.84 -26.38
N ASN A 121 -15.61 9.64 -25.77
CA ASN A 121 -16.70 10.37 -26.43
C ASN A 121 -16.41 11.87 -26.35
N PHE A 122 -16.09 12.50 -27.48
CA PHE A 122 -15.76 13.92 -27.57
C PHE A 122 -17.01 14.80 -27.63
N GLY A 123 -18.19 14.21 -27.73
CA GLY A 123 -19.49 14.88 -27.79
C GLY A 123 -20.13 14.74 -29.16
N ARG A 124 -21.15 15.56 -29.43
CA ARG A 124 -21.79 15.56 -30.75
C ARG A 124 -20.96 16.37 -31.74
N ALA A 125 -20.48 15.73 -32.81
CA ALA A 125 -19.89 16.41 -33.96
C ALA A 125 -20.93 17.29 -34.67
N CYS A 126 -20.61 18.58 -34.80
CA CYS A 126 -21.42 19.59 -35.47
C CYS A 126 -20.60 20.25 -36.58
N GLU A 127 -21.05 20.03 -37.81
CA GLU A 127 -20.49 20.72 -38.97
C GLU A 127 -20.77 22.22 -38.91
N GLU A 128 -20.00 22.99 -39.69
CA GLU A 128 -20.01 24.46 -39.66
C GLU A 128 -21.43 25.07 -39.63
N SER A 129 -22.34 24.58 -40.49
CA SER A 129 -23.69 25.14 -40.59
C SER A 129 -24.50 25.04 -39.30
N ASP A 130 -24.30 23.96 -38.54
CA ASP A 130 -25.03 23.71 -37.30
C ASP A 130 -24.27 24.29 -36.10
N ALA A 131 -22.94 24.20 -36.08
CA ALA A 131 -22.10 24.84 -35.05
C ALA A 131 -22.31 26.36 -35.02
N ASN A 132 -22.53 26.99 -36.18
CA ASN A 132 -22.86 28.41 -36.29
C ASN A 132 -24.20 28.79 -35.63
N LEU A 133 -25.04 27.84 -35.21
CA LEU A 133 -26.24 28.11 -34.40
C LEU A 133 -25.93 28.32 -32.92
N PHE A 134 -24.71 27.98 -32.45
CA PHE A 134 -24.32 28.15 -31.05
C PHE A 134 -24.20 29.63 -30.70
N PHE A 135 -23.97 30.49 -31.69
CA PHE A 135 -23.88 31.93 -31.52
C PHE A 135 -24.82 32.62 -32.51
N ALA A 136 -25.52 33.68 -32.07
CA ALA A 136 -26.46 34.38 -32.95
C ALA A 136 -25.77 35.22 -34.03
N ASP A 137 -24.53 35.64 -33.78
CA ASP A 137 -23.80 36.65 -34.56
C ASP A 137 -22.33 36.28 -34.86
N LYS A 138 -21.94 35.02 -34.62
CA LYS A 138 -20.56 34.54 -34.75
C LYS A 138 -20.50 33.16 -35.41
N ASN A 139 -19.33 32.78 -35.91
CA ASN A 139 -19.09 31.49 -36.59
C ASN A 139 -17.77 30.83 -36.17
N PHE A 140 -17.59 29.54 -36.42
CA PHE A 140 -16.39 28.80 -36.01
C PHE A 140 -15.28 28.70 -37.08
N ASP A 141 -15.20 29.65 -38.01
CA ASP A 141 -14.14 29.71 -39.03
C ASP A 141 -13.97 28.41 -39.87
N ASP A 142 -15.10 27.78 -40.24
CA ASP A 142 -15.17 26.57 -41.08
C ASP A 142 -14.53 25.30 -40.47
N VAL A 143 -14.58 25.17 -39.13
CA VAL A 143 -14.14 23.96 -38.41
C VAL A 143 -15.33 23.12 -37.92
N THR A 144 -15.12 21.82 -37.78
CA THR A 144 -16.05 20.92 -37.09
C THR A 144 -15.93 21.16 -35.58
N VAL A 145 -17.07 21.19 -34.88
CA VAL A 145 -17.13 21.47 -33.44
C VAL A 145 -17.84 20.32 -32.73
N TYR A 146 -17.18 19.75 -31.73
CA TYR A 146 -17.78 18.77 -30.85
C TYR A 146 -18.40 19.47 -29.65
N THR A 147 -19.64 19.16 -29.31
CA THR A 147 -20.35 19.80 -28.18
C THR A 147 -20.89 18.77 -27.20
N ALA A 148 -20.99 19.16 -25.92
CA ALA A 148 -21.66 18.35 -24.91
C ALA A 148 -23.18 18.16 -25.16
N ASN A 149 -23.80 18.98 -26.03
CA ASN A 149 -25.20 18.79 -26.41
C ASN A 149 -25.38 17.54 -27.27
N ALA A 150 -26.43 16.76 -27.03
CA ALA A 150 -26.75 15.59 -27.87
C ALA A 150 -27.11 15.95 -29.32
N THR A 151 -27.42 17.22 -29.60
CA THR A 151 -27.81 17.73 -30.92
C THR A 151 -27.05 19.00 -31.28
N CYS A 152 -26.94 19.29 -32.58
CA CYS A 152 -26.30 20.51 -33.04
C CYS A 152 -27.28 21.69 -33.22
N THR A 153 -28.58 21.45 -33.06
CA THR A 153 -29.62 22.40 -33.50
C THR A 153 -30.70 22.67 -32.44
N ASP A 154 -30.90 21.76 -31.49
CA ASP A 154 -31.90 21.90 -30.42
C ASP A 154 -31.23 21.91 -29.03
N PRO A 155 -31.02 23.10 -28.44
CA PRO A 155 -30.36 23.21 -27.15
C PRO A 155 -31.13 22.61 -25.97
N VAL A 156 -32.43 22.33 -26.13
CA VAL A 156 -33.30 21.76 -25.08
C VAL A 156 -33.50 20.25 -25.27
N GLY A 157 -33.07 19.71 -26.41
CA GLY A 157 -33.16 18.29 -26.73
C GLY A 157 -34.60 17.79 -26.96
N ASP A 158 -34.68 16.67 -27.68
CA ASP A 158 -35.89 15.83 -27.74
C ASP A 158 -36.25 15.39 -26.30
N PRO A 159 -37.51 15.49 -25.82
CA PRO A 159 -37.93 15.02 -24.49
C PRO A 159 -37.69 13.52 -24.23
N ALA A 160 -37.21 12.75 -25.21
CA ALA A 160 -36.70 11.39 -25.01
C ALA A 160 -35.25 11.32 -24.47
N VAL A 161 -34.48 12.42 -24.49
CA VAL A 161 -33.04 12.50 -24.16
C VAL A 161 -32.76 13.70 -23.22
N ASP A 162 -33.78 14.19 -22.53
CA ASP A 162 -33.72 15.37 -21.67
C ASP A 162 -32.90 15.08 -20.39
N GLY A 163 -31.62 15.48 -20.39
CA GLY A 163 -30.75 15.46 -19.21
C GLY A 163 -29.26 15.14 -19.43
N ASP A 164 -28.89 14.50 -20.54
CA ASP A 164 -27.55 13.92 -20.67
C ASP A 164 -26.61 14.75 -21.56
N ARG A 165 -25.57 15.30 -20.94
CA ARG A 165 -24.33 15.67 -21.64
C ARG A 165 -23.75 14.39 -22.27
N VAL A 166 -23.56 14.38 -23.58
CA VAL A 166 -23.06 13.19 -24.31
C VAL A 166 -21.55 13.00 -24.18
N MET A 167 -20.83 14.12 -24.07
CA MET A 167 -19.37 14.18 -23.98
C MET A 167 -18.86 13.50 -22.70
N ASN A 168 -17.86 12.63 -22.84
CA ASN A 168 -17.21 11.89 -21.76
C ASN A 168 -15.71 12.15 -21.63
N VAL A 169 -15.09 12.81 -22.62
CA VAL A 169 -13.67 13.18 -22.58
C VAL A 169 -13.50 14.43 -21.72
N LEU A 170 -13.97 15.60 -22.19
CA LEU A 170 -13.80 16.87 -21.48
C LEU A 170 -14.84 17.03 -20.35
N ARG A 171 -14.48 16.63 -19.13
CA ARG A 171 -15.36 16.51 -17.96
C ARG A 171 -15.25 17.69 -17.00
N GLY A 172 -14.05 18.27 -16.86
CA GLY A 172 -13.73 19.33 -15.91
C GLY A 172 -13.87 20.77 -16.43
N ALA A 173 -14.42 20.96 -17.66
CA ALA A 173 -14.51 22.27 -18.29
C ALA A 173 -15.17 23.34 -17.39
N LYS A 174 -14.59 24.56 -17.41
CA LYS A 174 -15.01 25.61 -16.48
C LYS A 174 -16.49 25.96 -16.62
N SER A 175 -17.16 26.12 -15.49
CA SER A 175 -18.55 26.61 -15.47
C SER A 175 -18.65 27.99 -16.10
N LEU A 176 -19.58 28.13 -17.05
CA LEU A 176 -19.89 29.37 -17.76
C LEU A 176 -20.14 30.54 -16.80
N LEU A 177 -19.74 31.76 -17.17
CA LEU A 177 -20.33 32.96 -16.59
C LEU A 177 -21.83 33.02 -16.98
N LYS A 178 -22.70 33.19 -16.00
CA LYS A 178 -24.14 33.39 -16.19
C LYS A 178 -24.56 34.64 -15.42
N ASP A 179 -25.30 35.56 -16.05
CA ASP A 179 -26.02 36.58 -15.27
C ASP A 179 -27.18 35.90 -14.52
N SER A 180 -27.37 36.29 -13.26
CA SER A 180 -28.47 35.90 -12.38
C SER A 180 -29.87 36.02 -12.99
N THR A 181 -30.05 36.81 -14.06
CA THR A 181 -31.34 36.99 -14.75
C THR A 181 -31.48 36.17 -16.04
N THR A 182 -30.36 35.77 -16.63
CA THR A 182 -30.31 34.87 -17.79
C THR A 182 -30.29 33.43 -17.27
N GLY A 183 -31.40 32.71 -17.43
CA GLY A 183 -31.40 31.25 -17.25
C GLY A 183 -30.52 30.56 -18.30
N ASP A 184 -30.81 29.32 -18.63
CA ASP A 184 -29.99 28.56 -19.60
C ASP A 184 -30.13 29.05 -21.05
N ASN A 185 -31.05 29.97 -21.33
CA ASN A 185 -31.29 30.58 -22.64
C ASN A 185 -30.45 31.85 -22.88
N GLY A 186 -29.71 31.85 -24.00
CA GLY A 186 -28.68 32.80 -24.40
C GLY A 186 -29.14 34.17 -24.89
N ASN A 187 -30.02 34.85 -24.17
CA ASN A 187 -30.49 36.20 -24.54
C ASN A 187 -29.43 37.30 -24.29
N GLY A 188 -28.15 37.04 -24.58
CA GLY A 188 -27.05 38.00 -24.63
C GLY A 188 -26.04 37.98 -23.47
N GLY A 189 -26.08 37.00 -22.56
CA GLY A 189 -25.25 37.04 -21.33
C GLY A 189 -24.53 35.75 -20.94
N LEU A 190 -24.64 34.67 -21.73
CA LEU A 190 -23.94 33.43 -21.41
C LEU A 190 -22.48 33.51 -21.85
N GLY A 191 -21.58 33.38 -20.87
CA GLY A 191 -20.15 33.39 -21.07
C GLY A 191 -19.57 34.66 -21.66
N ASN A 192 -20.30 35.79 -21.55
CA ASN A 192 -19.99 37.06 -22.23
C ASN A 192 -19.72 36.95 -23.74
N ASN A 193 -20.20 35.87 -24.38
CA ASN A 193 -19.94 35.60 -25.79
C ASN A 193 -21.21 35.41 -26.63
N ASN A 194 -22.38 35.74 -26.08
CA ASN A 194 -23.69 35.51 -26.71
C ASN A 194 -23.94 34.04 -27.10
N LEU A 195 -23.45 33.09 -26.29
CA LEU A 195 -23.76 31.67 -26.49
C LEU A 195 -25.28 31.48 -26.39
N ALA A 196 -25.88 30.87 -27.40
CA ALA A 196 -27.32 30.75 -27.60
C ALA A 196 -28.00 29.90 -26.51
N HIS A 197 -27.28 28.94 -25.93
CA HIS A 197 -27.73 28.14 -24.80
C HIS A 197 -26.57 27.50 -24.04
N SER A 198 -26.70 27.30 -22.73
CA SER A 198 -25.64 26.70 -21.92
C SER A 198 -25.36 25.23 -22.23
N ALA A 199 -26.33 24.53 -22.84
CA ALA A 199 -26.19 23.11 -23.18
C ALA A 199 -25.16 22.85 -24.29
N PHE A 200 -24.81 23.86 -25.10
CA PHE A 200 -23.75 23.75 -26.09
C PHE A 200 -22.33 23.78 -25.48
N TRP A 201 -22.21 24.02 -24.17
CA TRP A 201 -20.94 24.08 -23.47
C TRP A 201 -20.72 22.87 -22.53
N PRO A 202 -19.50 22.29 -22.52
CA PRO A 202 -18.33 22.67 -23.32
C PRO A 202 -18.44 22.30 -24.80
N PHE A 203 -17.57 22.91 -25.60
CA PHE A 203 -17.33 22.53 -26.99
C PHE A 203 -15.83 22.50 -27.31
N ILE A 204 -15.45 21.65 -28.26
CA ILE A 204 -14.07 21.44 -28.74
C ILE A 204 -14.05 21.80 -30.23
N GLN A 205 -13.12 22.67 -30.62
CA GLN A 205 -12.93 23.09 -32.01
C GLN A 205 -11.83 22.23 -32.64
N THR A 206 -12.20 21.33 -33.56
CA THR A 206 -11.23 20.40 -34.16
C THR A 206 -10.62 20.97 -35.43
N ILE A 207 -9.30 21.00 -35.51
CA ILE A 207 -8.55 21.56 -36.64
C ILE A 207 -8.09 20.42 -37.55
N ASP A 208 -8.30 20.60 -38.86
CA ASP A 208 -7.86 19.69 -39.92
C ASP A 208 -6.46 20.08 -40.41
N GLY A 209 -5.74 19.13 -41.00
CA GLY A 209 -4.47 19.35 -41.67
C GLY A 209 -3.27 19.54 -40.74
N ILE A 210 -3.42 19.27 -39.43
CA ILE A 210 -2.29 19.16 -38.51
C ILE A 210 -1.51 17.90 -38.86
N SER A 211 -0.22 18.05 -39.12
CA SER A 211 0.69 16.98 -39.50
C SER A 211 1.82 16.81 -38.49
N ALA A 212 2.50 15.66 -38.59
CA ALA A 212 3.74 15.34 -37.90
C ALA A 212 4.73 16.51 -37.82
N ASP A 213 5.28 16.76 -36.63
CA ASP A 213 6.26 17.82 -36.33
C ASP A 213 5.79 19.26 -36.60
N ASP A 214 4.49 19.49 -36.81
CA ASP A 214 3.99 20.85 -37.04
C ASP A 214 4.22 21.73 -35.81
N THR A 215 4.64 22.97 -36.07
CA THR A 215 4.76 24.00 -35.04
C THR A 215 3.61 24.98 -35.19
N LEU A 216 2.67 24.89 -34.27
CA LEU A 216 1.39 25.58 -34.33
C LEU A 216 1.43 26.79 -33.40
N ASP A 217 1.00 27.94 -33.91
CA ASP A 217 1.05 29.20 -33.17
C ASP A 217 -0.29 29.55 -32.55
N ILE A 218 -0.29 29.76 -31.23
CA ILE A 218 -1.40 30.33 -30.47
C ILE A 218 -1.11 31.79 -30.22
N ILE A 219 -1.88 32.67 -30.84
CA ILE A 219 -1.64 34.12 -30.82
C ILE A 219 -2.82 34.83 -30.17
N TYR A 220 -2.58 35.49 -29.04
CA TYR A 220 -3.52 36.43 -28.45
C TYR A 220 -3.19 37.87 -28.90
N SER A 221 -4.03 38.41 -29.78
CA SER A 221 -3.91 39.75 -30.38
C SER A 221 -4.44 40.85 -29.45
N LYS A 222 -3.87 40.95 -28.24
CA LYS A 222 -4.21 42.01 -27.30
C LYS A 222 -4.01 43.40 -27.92
N GLY A 223 -4.84 44.38 -27.52
CA GLY A 223 -4.64 45.80 -27.84
C GLY A 223 -3.26 46.28 -27.41
N GLY A 224 -2.28 46.26 -28.33
CA GLY A 224 -0.86 46.43 -28.02
C GLY A 224 0.02 45.40 -28.77
N SER A 225 0.97 44.79 -28.06
CA SER A 225 1.81 43.73 -28.61
C SER A 225 1.15 42.36 -28.41
N PRO A 226 1.06 41.52 -29.45
CA PRO A 226 0.46 40.20 -29.32
C PRO A 226 1.30 39.31 -28.41
N GLN A 227 0.63 38.37 -27.73
CA GLN A 227 1.28 37.27 -27.02
C GLN A 227 1.22 36.03 -27.91
N LYS A 228 2.31 35.26 -27.92
CA LYS A 228 2.43 34.06 -28.73
C LYS A 228 2.99 32.92 -27.89
N ILE A 229 2.34 31.77 -27.99
CA ILE A 229 2.84 30.47 -27.54
C ILE A 229 2.89 29.60 -28.80
N THR A 230 3.99 28.89 -28.99
CA THR A 230 4.13 27.91 -30.06
C THR A 230 4.09 26.55 -29.40
N VAL A 231 3.24 25.67 -29.91
CA VAL A 231 3.14 24.27 -29.50
C VAL A 231 3.63 23.38 -30.64
N THR A 232 4.07 22.18 -30.31
CA THR A 232 4.49 21.16 -31.29
C THR A 232 3.45 20.05 -31.32
N TYR A 233 3.01 19.69 -32.52
CA TYR A 233 2.30 18.43 -32.74
C TYR A 233 3.33 17.31 -32.93
N ASP A 234 3.18 16.22 -32.19
CA ASP A 234 4.05 15.05 -32.25
C ASP A 234 3.22 13.82 -32.60
N ASP A 235 3.54 13.16 -33.71
CA ASP A 235 2.88 11.93 -34.17
C ASP A 235 3.53 10.66 -33.61
N ASP A 236 4.60 10.79 -32.83
CA ASP A 236 5.37 9.70 -32.21
C ASP A 236 5.52 9.96 -30.71
N MET A 237 4.38 9.98 -30.01
CA MET A 237 4.36 10.33 -28.58
C MET A 237 4.94 9.24 -27.66
N ASP A 238 5.17 8.03 -28.17
CA ASP A 238 5.70 6.91 -27.39
C ASP A 238 7.18 7.08 -26.99
N ASP A 239 7.96 7.84 -27.74
CA ASP A 239 9.32 8.27 -27.37
C ASP A 239 9.34 9.08 -26.06
N HIS A 240 8.19 9.59 -25.63
CA HIS A 240 7.98 10.37 -24.40
C HIS A 240 7.32 9.55 -23.28
N ALA A 241 6.99 8.28 -23.55
CA ALA A 241 6.42 7.38 -22.58
C ALA A 241 7.50 6.72 -21.71
N SER A 242 7.20 6.50 -20.43
CA SER A 242 8.09 5.76 -19.53
C SER A 242 7.34 5.04 -18.42
N LEU A 243 7.96 3.96 -17.95
CA LEU A 243 7.49 3.14 -16.84
C LEU A 243 8.51 3.19 -15.71
N SER A 244 8.04 3.35 -14.48
CA SER A 244 8.86 3.19 -13.29
C SER A 244 8.11 2.41 -12.21
N LEU A 245 8.89 1.72 -11.36
CA LEU A 245 8.38 1.08 -10.16
C LEU A 245 8.95 1.75 -8.91
N ASP A 246 8.33 1.49 -7.77
CA ASP A 246 8.74 2.02 -6.47
C ASP A 246 10.04 1.41 -5.92
N ARG A 247 10.43 0.22 -6.37
CA ARG A 247 11.64 -0.47 -5.89
C ARG A 247 12.24 -1.45 -6.90
N ALA A 248 13.49 -1.81 -6.65
CA ALA A 248 14.27 -2.72 -7.51
C ALA A 248 14.16 -4.21 -7.12
N GLN A 249 13.77 -4.50 -5.88
CA GLN A 249 13.57 -5.85 -5.36
C GLN A 249 12.30 -5.86 -4.52
N TYR A 250 11.50 -6.92 -4.64
CA TYR A 250 10.25 -7.04 -3.92
C TYR A 250 10.30 -8.19 -2.92
N PRO A 251 9.85 -7.96 -1.68
CA PRO A 251 9.60 -9.05 -0.76
C PRO A 251 8.28 -9.75 -1.13
N HIS A 252 8.01 -10.89 -0.50
CA HIS A 252 6.73 -11.59 -0.63
C HIS A 252 5.58 -10.74 -0.11
N ASP A 253 4.36 -10.94 -0.63
CA ASP A 253 3.16 -10.24 -0.17
C ASP A 253 3.27 -8.70 -0.16
N ALA A 254 4.03 -8.13 -1.09
CA ALA A 254 4.30 -6.69 -1.21
C ALA A 254 3.44 -6.04 -2.30
N GLU A 255 3.01 -4.81 -2.05
CA GLU A 255 2.36 -3.95 -3.03
C GLU A 255 3.38 -3.53 -4.10
N VAL A 256 2.99 -3.63 -5.37
CA VAL A 256 3.83 -3.27 -6.53
C VAL A 256 3.30 -1.99 -7.13
N HIS A 257 3.95 -0.86 -6.86
CA HIS A 257 3.46 0.44 -7.32
C HIS A 257 4.10 0.79 -8.66
N VAL A 258 3.25 1.00 -9.66
CA VAL A 258 3.62 1.32 -11.03
C VAL A 258 3.26 2.77 -11.30
N THR A 259 4.24 3.55 -11.77
CA THR A 259 4.04 4.90 -12.28
C THR A 259 4.37 4.91 -13.77
N ILE A 260 3.39 5.26 -14.59
CA ILE A 260 3.51 5.48 -16.04
C ILE A 260 3.52 6.99 -16.27
N THR A 261 4.52 7.49 -16.99
CA THR A 261 4.49 8.85 -17.52
C THR A 261 4.25 8.75 -19.01
N ASP A 262 3.13 9.28 -19.48
CA ASP A 262 2.75 9.25 -20.88
C ASP A 262 1.76 10.38 -21.20
N ASN A 263 2.19 11.33 -22.03
CA ASN A 263 1.37 12.49 -22.34
C ASN A 263 0.20 12.15 -23.27
N ILE A 264 0.31 11.14 -24.15
CA ILE A 264 -0.80 10.84 -25.07
C ILE A 264 -1.97 10.17 -24.36
N LEU A 265 -1.78 9.70 -23.12
CA LEU A 265 -2.87 9.24 -22.27
C LEU A 265 -3.63 10.39 -21.57
N ASN A 266 -3.05 11.60 -21.52
CA ASN A 266 -3.67 12.81 -20.93
C ASN A 266 -4.51 13.54 -21.99
N ILE A 267 -5.73 13.02 -22.21
CA ILE A 267 -6.66 13.50 -23.22
C ILE A 267 -7.47 14.69 -22.70
N ASP A 268 -7.94 14.65 -21.46
CA ASP A 268 -8.69 15.73 -20.81
C ASP A 268 -7.75 16.61 -19.96
N PRO A 269 -7.45 17.85 -20.39
CA PRO A 269 -6.59 18.74 -19.61
C PRO A 269 -7.25 19.29 -18.33
N THR A 270 -8.52 18.96 -18.06
CA THR A 270 -9.33 19.58 -17.00
C THR A 270 -9.74 18.65 -15.86
N ASP A 271 -9.59 17.34 -16.02
CA ASP A 271 -9.98 16.31 -15.05
C ASP A 271 -8.97 15.15 -15.11
N GLU A 272 -8.86 14.34 -14.06
CA GLU A 272 -7.96 13.19 -14.12
C GLU A 272 -8.44 12.15 -15.16
N ASP A 273 -7.52 11.66 -15.98
CA ASP A 273 -7.81 10.58 -16.93
C ASP A 273 -7.64 9.19 -16.30
N ILE A 274 -8.53 8.26 -16.69
CA ILE A 274 -8.59 6.90 -16.16
C ILE A 274 -8.55 5.90 -17.30
N TRP A 275 -7.58 5.00 -17.26
CA TRP A 275 -7.38 3.98 -18.29
C TRP A 275 -7.43 2.60 -17.66
N THR A 276 -8.16 1.67 -18.29
CA THR A 276 -8.19 0.27 -17.87
C THR A 276 -7.61 -0.61 -18.96
N PHE A 277 -6.63 -1.42 -18.60
CA PHE A 277 -6.05 -2.45 -19.45
C PHE A 277 -6.66 -3.80 -19.09
N GLY A 278 -7.10 -4.53 -20.10
CA GLY A 278 -7.68 -5.86 -19.96
C GLY A 278 -6.79 -6.91 -20.58
N GLY A 279 -6.67 -8.04 -19.87
CA GLY A 279 -5.78 -9.12 -20.26
C GLY A 279 -4.31 -8.77 -20.02
N LEU A 280 -3.51 -9.79 -19.76
CA LEU A 280 -2.08 -9.63 -19.43
C LEU A 280 -1.20 -9.37 -20.66
N THR A 281 -1.76 -9.45 -21.87
CA THR A 281 -1.02 -9.41 -23.14
C THR A 281 -1.02 -8.05 -23.83
N GLY A 282 -1.66 -7.02 -23.24
CA GLY A 282 -1.80 -5.69 -23.85
C GLY A 282 -2.78 -5.65 -25.03
N GLU A 283 -3.74 -6.58 -25.04
CA GLU A 283 -4.72 -6.73 -26.12
C GLU A 283 -5.94 -5.82 -25.96
N LYS A 284 -6.32 -5.45 -24.73
CA LYS A 284 -7.53 -4.65 -24.48
C LYS A 284 -7.20 -3.39 -23.70
N VAL A 285 -7.78 -2.27 -24.14
CA VAL A 285 -7.62 -0.95 -23.52
C VAL A 285 -8.93 -0.20 -23.58
N TYR A 286 -9.30 0.39 -22.45
CA TYR A 286 -10.55 1.11 -22.24
C TYR A 286 -10.25 2.47 -21.61
N TYR A 287 -10.94 3.50 -22.08
CA TYR A 287 -10.92 4.83 -21.49
C TYR A 287 -12.14 5.03 -20.60
N HIS A 288 -11.92 5.53 -19.38
CA HIS A 288 -12.96 5.92 -18.42
C HIS A 288 -14.04 4.84 -18.20
N LEU A 289 -13.60 3.57 -18.11
CA LEU A 289 -14.47 2.44 -17.81
C LEU A 289 -14.99 2.48 -16.36
N PHE A 290 -14.17 3.03 -15.46
CA PHE A 290 -14.52 3.33 -14.08
C PHE A 290 -14.43 4.84 -13.87
N ASP A 291 -15.32 5.39 -13.04
CA ASP A 291 -15.20 6.77 -12.58
C ASP A 291 -14.06 6.93 -11.56
N SER A 292 -13.78 8.17 -11.15
CA SER A 292 -12.72 8.50 -10.18
C SER A 292 -12.91 7.90 -8.78
N ASN A 293 -14.04 7.23 -8.52
CA ASN A 293 -14.30 6.48 -7.28
C ASN A 293 -14.25 4.95 -7.50
N GLY A 294 -13.84 4.50 -8.69
CA GLY A 294 -13.76 3.08 -9.06
C GLY A 294 -15.09 2.42 -9.29
N LYS A 295 -16.16 3.20 -9.52
CA LYS A 295 -17.45 2.65 -9.92
C LYS A 295 -17.50 2.53 -11.43
N ALA A 296 -17.87 1.37 -11.94
CA ALA A 296 -18.15 1.20 -13.36
C ALA A 296 -19.17 2.26 -13.82
N VAL A 297 -18.85 2.98 -14.91
CA VAL A 297 -19.72 4.04 -15.42
C VAL A 297 -21.05 3.47 -15.91
N ASP A 298 -22.15 4.15 -15.59
CA ASP A 298 -23.50 3.68 -15.93
C ASP A 298 -23.62 3.52 -17.46
N GLY A 299 -24.04 2.33 -17.90
CA GLY A 299 -24.08 1.96 -19.32
C GLY A 299 -23.21 0.76 -19.64
N ALA A 300 -22.10 0.54 -18.92
CA ALA A 300 -21.07 -0.48 -19.20
C ALA A 300 -21.53 -1.96 -19.24
N GLY A 301 -22.78 -2.27 -18.85
CA GLY A 301 -23.30 -3.63 -18.63
C GLY A 301 -24.17 -4.24 -19.69
N ASP A 302 -24.30 -3.62 -20.86
CA ASP A 302 -25.09 -4.17 -21.98
C ASP A 302 -24.35 -3.99 -23.32
N GLY A 303 -23.04 -4.29 -23.34
CA GLY A 303 -22.18 -4.18 -24.52
C GLY A 303 -21.58 -2.78 -24.75
N ALA A 304 -21.30 -2.05 -23.67
CA ALA A 304 -20.97 -0.63 -23.68
C ALA A 304 -19.54 -0.30 -23.19
N SER A 305 -18.68 -1.29 -22.98
CA SER A 305 -17.24 -1.06 -22.91
C SER A 305 -16.68 -0.98 -24.33
N ILE A 306 -16.08 0.15 -24.70
CA ILE A 306 -15.47 0.35 -26.02
C ILE A 306 -13.98 0.06 -25.90
N GLU A 307 -13.51 -0.96 -26.63
CA GLU A 307 -12.10 -1.32 -26.69
C GLU A 307 -11.42 -0.49 -27.80
N TYR A 308 -10.35 0.22 -27.46
CA TYR A 308 -9.70 1.19 -28.35
C TYR A 308 -8.44 0.67 -29.05
N LYS A 309 -8.08 -0.60 -28.84
CA LYS A 309 -6.78 -1.13 -29.26
C LYS A 309 -6.52 -0.96 -30.76
N THR A 310 -7.55 -1.11 -31.59
CA THR A 310 -7.40 -1.01 -33.05
C THR A 310 -7.29 0.45 -33.48
N GLU A 311 -8.16 1.30 -32.95
CA GLU A 311 -8.30 2.71 -33.29
C GLU A 311 -7.08 3.53 -32.83
N MET A 312 -6.45 3.14 -31.71
CA MET A 312 -5.21 3.76 -31.23
C MET A 312 -4.03 3.58 -32.20
N THR A 313 -4.00 2.48 -32.97
CA THR A 313 -2.94 2.28 -33.99
C THR A 313 -3.03 3.26 -35.15
N ASP A 314 -4.21 3.83 -35.39
CA ASP A 314 -4.47 4.86 -36.42
C ASP A 314 -4.51 6.28 -35.81
N SER A 315 -4.13 6.44 -34.52
CA SER A 315 -4.26 7.70 -33.77
C SER A 315 -2.99 8.15 -33.05
N ASP A 316 -1.83 7.87 -33.65
CA ASP A 316 -0.51 8.35 -33.21
C ASP A 316 -0.08 7.87 -31.81
N PHE A 317 -0.71 6.80 -31.28
CA PHE A 317 -0.26 6.20 -30.01
C PHE A 317 1.03 5.39 -30.15
N GLY A 318 1.33 4.85 -31.33
CA GLY A 318 2.48 3.95 -31.49
C GLY A 318 2.36 2.76 -30.54
N ASP A 319 3.37 2.59 -29.67
CA ASP A 319 3.34 1.59 -28.58
C ASP A 319 2.81 2.14 -27.24
N SER A 320 2.46 3.43 -27.16
CA SER A 320 1.76 4.03 -26.02
C SER A 320 0.38 3.40 -25.81
N GLY A 321 -0.09 3.38 -24.57
CA GLY A 321 -1.37 2.76 -24.23
C GLY A 321 -1.38 1.23 -24.40
N ILE A 322 -0.21 0.59 -24.45
CA ILE A 322 -0.04 -0.87 -24.42
C ILE A 322 0.64 -1.26 -23.11
N LEU A 323 -0.11 -1.88 -22.20
CA LEU A 323 0.42 -2.44 -20.97
C LEU A 323 0.39 -3.97 -21.03
N LYS A 324 1.55 -4.62 -20.95
CA LYS A 324 1.70 -6.08 -20.88
C LYS A 324 2.26 -6.47 -19.53
N ILE A 325 1.81 -7.59 -18.99
CA ILE A 325 2.24 -8.08 -17.68
C ILE A 325 2.59 -9.55 -17.77
N ASP A 326 3.83 -9.84 -17.41
CA ASP A 326 4.26 -11.19 -17.12
C ASP A 326 4.10 -11.43 -15.62
N LEU A 327 3.09 -12.22 -15.25
CA LEU A 327 2.85 -12.54 -13.86
C LEU A 327 3.98 -13.36 -13.22
N GLY A 328 4.86 -13.97 -14.02
CA GLY A 328 5.87 -14.91 -13.56
C GLY A 328 5.22 -16.16 -12.97
N ARG A 329 5.35 -17.32 -13.64
CA ARG A 329 4.65 -18.56 -13.23
C ARG A 329 5.59 -19.68 -12.82
N SER A 330 5.20 -20.38 -11.75
CA SER A 330 5.74 -21.70 -11.40
C SER A 330 4.59 -22.65 -11.04
N SER A 331 4.47 -23.76 -11.78
CA SER A 331 3.48 -24.82 -11.52
C SER A 331 2.05 -24.29 -11.29
N ASP A 332 1.59 -23.42 -12.20
CA ASP A 332 0.28 -22.76 -12.20
C ASP A 332 0.03 -21.68 -11.13
N VAL A 333 0.99 -21.40 -10.24
CA VAL A 333 0.91 -20.29 -9.28
C VAL A 333 1.63 -19.06 -9.83
N ASP A 334 0.93 -17.92 -9.79
CA ASP A 334 1.44 -16.61 -10.19
C ASP A 334 2.24 -15.95 -9.06
N ILE A 335 3.39 -15.36 -9.42
CA ILE A 335 4.27 -14.63 -8.51
C ILE A 335 3.73 -13.22 -8.29
N LEU A 336 3.36 -12.54 -9.37
CA LEU A 336 2.63 -11.30 -9.34
C LEU A 336 1.14 -11.63 -9.41
N LYS A 337 0.34 -11.02 -8.55
CA LYS A 337 -1.10 -11.20 -8.47
C LYS A 337 -1.79 -9.88 -8.76
N LEU A 338 -2.90 -9.98 -9.46
CA LEU A 338 -3.84 -8.88 -9.59
C LEU A 338 -4.71 -8.81 -8.34
N GLN A 339 -4.95 -7.61 -7.87
CA GLN A 339 -5.90 -7.34 -6.80
C GLN A 339 -6.78 -6.14 -7.14
N ALA A 340 -7.93 -6.04 -6.46
CA ALA A 340 -8.77 -4.86 -6.55
C ALA A 340 -8.25 -3.77 -5.61
N ASN A 341 -8.27 -2.54 -6.08
CA ASN A 341 -8.17 -1.34 -5.26
C ASN A 341 -9.35 -0.42 -5.60
N LYS A 342 -9.38 0.80 -5.05
CA LYS A 342 -10.48 1.74 -5.27
C LYS A 342 -10.62 2.27 -6.69
N TYR A 343 -9.75 1.95 -7.64
CA TYR A 343 -9.95 2.32 -9.04
C TYR A 343 -10.83 1.32 -9.82
N GLN A 344 -11.11 0.14 -9.26
CA GLN A 344 -11.94 -0.88 -9.90
C GLN A 344 -12.77 -1.69 -8.88
N ASP A 345 -13.20 -1.04 -7.80
CA ASP A 345 -13.86 -1.64 -6.63
C ASP A 345 -15.29 -2.13 -6.97
N ASP A 346 -16.07 -1.32 -7.68
CA ASP A 346 -17.45 -1.67 -8.06
C ASP A 346 -17.55 -2.02 -9.56
N ARG A 347 -17.42 -3.33 -9.82
CA ARG A 347 -17.59 -3.94 -11.15
C ARG A 347 -19.05 -4.27 -11.48
N THR A 348 -20.01 -3.81 -10.68
CA THR A 348 -21.42 -4.14 -10.88
C THR A 348 -21.90 -3.63 -12.22
N GLY A 349 -22.47 -4.53 -13.03
CA GLY A 349 -22.96 -4.17 -14.35
C GLY A 349 -21.85 -4.10 -15.40
N LEU A 350 -20.84 -4.96 -15.31
CA LEU A 350 -19.96 -5.32 -16.43
C LEU A 350 -20.32 -6.74 -16.89
N THR A 351 -20.36 -7.00 -18.20
CA THR A 351 -20.89 -8.26 -18.77
C THR A 351 -19.99 -8.89 -19.85
N ASP A 352 -18.65 -8.80 -19.72
CA ASP A 352 -17.62 -9.25 -20.70
C ASP A 352 -17.21 -8.13 -21.69
N PRO A 353 -15.94 -7.65 -21.70
CA PRO A 353 -14.69 -8.43 -21.85
C PRO A 353 -13.80 -8.63 -20.61
N LEU A 354 -14.32 -8.35 -19.40
CA LEU A 354 -13.57 -8.23 -18.14
C LEU A 354 -13.82 -9.41 -17.16
N ASP A 355 -14.53 -10.45 -17.62
CA ASP A 355 -15.03 -11.56 -16.79
C ASP A 355 -13.93 -12.51 -16.28
N ASP A 356 -12.70 -12.44 -16.83
CA ASP A 356 -11.55 -13.23 -16.33
C ASP A 356 -10.87 -12.57 -15.12
N GLY A 357 -11.30 -11.37 -14.72
CA GLY A 357 -10.77 -10.65 -13.57
C GLY A 357 -9.40 -9.99 -13.79
N GLU A 358 -8.76 -10.26 -14.93
CA GLU A 358 -7.42 -9.77 -15.28
C GLU A 358 -7.43 -8.34 -15.82
N ILE A 359 -7.63 -7.37 -14.93
CA ILE A 359 -7.67 -5.95 -15.29
C ILE A 359 -6.77 -5.12 -14.39
N ILE A 360 -6.25 -4.05 -14.95
CA ILE A 360 -5.53 -3.00 -14.22
C ILE A 360 -6.07 -1.67 -14.67
N THR A 361 -6.53 -0.90 -13.69
CA THR A 361 -6.88 0.51 -13.91
C THR A 361 -5.74 1.36 -13.38
N ILE A 362 -5.32 2.33 -14.18
CA ILE A 362 -4.44 3.42 -13.78
C ILE A 362 -5.24 4.72 -13.83
N GLN A 363 -4.90 5.64 -12.95
CA GLN A 363 -5.50 6.97 -12.89
C GLN A 363 -4.41 8.02 -12.86
N GLU A 364 -4.64 9.10 -13.60
CA GLU A 364 -3.78 10.28 -13.57
C GLU A 364 -3.73 10.87 -12.16
N ASN A 365 -2.55 11.22 -11.66
CA ASN A 365 -2.37 11.66 -10.27
C ASN A 365 -2.87 13.09 -9.99
N ALA A 366 -3.09 13.87 -11.04
CA ALA A 366 -3.66 15.21 -11.02
C ALA A 366 -4.06 15.60 -12.45
N PRO A 367 -5.04 16.50 -12.65
CA PRO A 367 -5.46 16.89 -14.00
C PRO A 367 -4.28 17.44 -14.81
N ASN A 368 -4.12 16.96 -16.04
CA ASN A 368 -3.09 17.40 -16.98
C ASN A 368 -1.66 17.19 -16.46
N SER A 369 -1.40 16.10 -15.75
CA SER A 369 -0.05 15.73 -15.31
C SER A 369 0.67 14.81 -16.30
N GLY A 370 -0.06 13.99 -17.07
CA GLY A 370 0.49 12.90 -17.88
C GLY A 370 1.15 11.80 -17.04
N ILE A 371 0.89 11.75 -15.73
CA ILE A 371 1.48 10.78 -14.79
C ILE A 371 0.37 9.95 -14.18
N PHE A 372 0.43 8.64 -14.40
CA PHE A 372 -0.60 7.69 -14.04
C PHE A 372 -0.06 6.66 -13.06
N ASP A 373 -0.85 6.35 -12.04
CA ASP A 373 -0.51 5.37 -11.02
C ASP A 373 -1.55 4.26 -10.97
N ASN A 374 -1.10 3.03 -10.73
CA ASN A 374 -1.98 1.90 -10.49
C ASN A 374 -2.44 1.79 -9.01
N THR A 375 -2.15 2.83 -8.23
CA THR A 375 -2.29 2.85 -6.77
C THR A 375 -3.34 3.85 -6.34
N ASP A 376 -4.25 3.42 -5.47
CA ASP A 376 -5.35 4.27 -5.02
C ASP A 376 -4.98 5.24 -3.90
N GLY A 377 -5.91 6.15 -3.56
CA GLY A 377 -5.73 7.11 -2.46
C GLY A 377 -5.68 6.51 -1.05
N SER A 378 -5.72 5.18 -0.91
CA SER A 378 -5.46 4.44 0.33
C SER A 378 -4.16 3.65 0.27
N ASN A 379 -3.31 3.94 -0.72
CA ASN A 379 -2.01 3.33 -0.98
C ASN A 379 -2.09 1.82 -1.30
N ILE A 380 -3.20 1.36 -1.88
CA ILE A 380 -3.37 -0.03 -2.34
C ILE A 380 -3.12 -0.09 -3.84
N SER A 381 -2.19 -0.93 -4.25
CA SER A 381 -1.87 -1.17 -5.66
C SER A 381 -2.83 -2.21 -6.26
N SER A 382 -3.10 -2.11 -7.56
CA SER A 382 -3.76 -3.19 -8.30
C SER A 382 -2.88 -4.44 -8.51
N LEU A 383 -1.60 -4.38 -8.11
CA LEU A 383 -0.61 -5.43 -8.23
C LEU A 383 0.04 -5.76 -6.89
N LYS A 384 0.20 -7.06 -6.61
CA LYS A 384 0.82 -7.57 -5.39
C LYS A 384 1.72 -8.77 -5.66
N THR A 385 2.85 -8.89 -4.98
CA THR A 385 3.62 -10.14 -5.03
C THR A 385 2.94 -11.24 -4.20
N THR A 386 3.26 -12.49 -4.50
CA THR A 386 2.67 -13.65 -3.85
C THR A 386 3.11 -13.75 -2.39
N SER A 387 2.18 -14.20 -1.54
CA SER A 387 2.46 -14.61 -0.17
C SER A 387 3.03 -16.04 -0.07
N ASP A 388 3.15 -16.76 -1.18
CA ASP A 388 3.71 -18.12 -1.21
C ASP A 388 5.24 -18.08 -1.15
N GLU A 389 5.75 -18.24 0.06
CA GLU A 389 7.18 -18.22 0.39
C GLU A 389 7.98 -19.38 -0.25
N SER A 390 7.31 -20.39 -0.81
CA SER A 390 7.99 -21.45 -1.56
C SER A 390 8.49 -20.97 -2.93
N LEU A 391 7.87 -19.93 -3.48
CA LEU A 391 8.23 -19.28 -4.73
C LEU A 391 9.28 -18.21 -4.48
N ARG A 392 10.47 -18.36 -5.07
CA ARG A 392 11.60 -17.43 -4.89
C ARG A 392 12.59 -17.59 -6.03
N ASN A 393 13.41 -16.55 -6.27
CA ASN A 393 14.36 -16.48 -7.40
C ASN A 393 13.66 -16.67 -8.75
N LEU A 394 12.48 -16.09 -8.87
CA LEU A 394 11.70 -16.08 -10.09
C LEU A 394 11.38 -14.62 -10.43
N ASP A 395 11.33 -14.36 -11.72
CA ASP A 395 11.14 -13.03 -12.24
C ASP A 395 9.68 -12.84 -12.68
N PHE A 396 9.18 -11.62 -12.51
CA PHE A 396 7.95 -11.12 -13.10
C PHE A 396 8.26 -9.80 -13.83
N GLY A 397 7.36 -9.36 -14.71
CA GLY A 397 7.64 -8.20 -15.54
C GLY A 397 6.41 -7.39 -15.90
N VAL A 398 6.66 -6.12 -16.16
CA VAL A 398 5.70 -5.15 -16.69
C VAL A 398 6.37 -4.49 -17.88
N ASP A 399 5.65 -4.44 -18.99
CA ASP A 399 6.11 -3.82 -20.24
C ASP A 399 5.09 -2.78 -20.67
N TYR A 400 5.58 -1.57 -20.87
CA TYR A 400 4.79 -0.42 -21.31
C TYR A 400 5.57 0.35 -22.36
N ALA A 401 4.92 0.74 -23.46
CA ALA A 401 5.56 1.43 -24.59
C ALA A 401 6.88 0.77 -25.03
N ASP A 402 6.84 -0.56 -25.18
CA ASP A 402 7.98 -1.41 -25.57
C ASP A 402 9.26 -1.22 -24.73
N SER A 403 9.07 -0.79 -23.47
CA SER A 403 10.11 -0.66 -22.45
C SER A 403 9.89 -1.70 -21.34
N PRO A 404 10.26 -2.97 -21.58
CA PRO A 404 10.05 -4.03 -20.61
C PRO A 404 10.94 -3.84 -19.39
N ALA A 405 10.34 -4.04 -18.23
CA ALA A 405 11.05 -4.05 -16.97
C ALA A 405 10.72 -5.34 -16.20
N THR A 406 11.72 -5.86 -15.50
CA THR A 406 11.71 -7.21 -14.92
C THR A 406 12.32 -7.16 -13.53
N TRP A 407 11.70 -7.87 -12.60
CA TRP A 407 12.09 -7.87 -11.19
C TRP A 407 12.01 -9.26 -10.60
N SER A 408 12.84 -9.50 -9.57
CA SER A 408 12.91 -10.78 -8.88
C SER A 408 12.24 -10.73 -7.51
N LEU A 409 11.63 -11.85 -7.14
CA LEU A 409 11.11 -12.11 -5.79
C LEU A 409 12.18 -12.85 -4.96
N GLU A 410 12.69 -12.20 -3.92
CA GLU A 410 13.80 -12.70 -3.09
C GLU A 410 13.57 -12.41 -1.60
N PHE A 411 14.21 -13.19 -0.73
CA PHE A 411 14.32 -12.90 0.70
C PHE A 411 15.60 -12.11 0.98
N THR A 412 15.54 -11.20 1.93
CA THR A 412 16.65 -10.39 2.40
C THR A 412 16.98 -10.76 3.83
N THR A 413 18.28 -10.87 4.13
CA THR A 413 18.68 -11.18 5.50
C THR A 413 18.70 -9.91 6.33
N ALA A 414 17.91 -9.89 7.38
CA ALA A 414 17.78 -8.78 8.29
C ALA A 414 19.06 -8.50 9.09
N VAL A 415 19.11 -7.32 9.69
CA VAL A 415 20.16 -6.91 10.63
C VAL A 415 19.51 -6.33 11.87
N VAL A 416 19.93 -6.80 13.05
CA VAL A 416 19.56 -6.21 14.34
C VAL A 416 20.72 -5.38 14.84
N ASN A 417 20.45 -4.21 15.38
CA ASN A 417 21.44 -3.33 15.98
C ASN A 417 20.87 -2.64 17.23
N MET A 418 21.59 -2.74 18.34
CA MET A 418 21.39 -1.95 19.55
C MET A 418 22.40 -0.79 19.49
N ASP A 419 21.90 0.42 19.26
CA ASP A 419 22.76 1.58 18.97
C ASP A 419 23.44 2.11 20.24
N GLU A 420 24.64 1.61 20.56
CA GLU A 420 25.46 2.11 21.68
C GLU A 420 25.75 3.61 21.57
N ALA A 421 25.79 4.19 20.36
CA ALA A 421 26.01 5.62 20.20
C ALA A 421 24.83 6.46 20.71
N SER A 422 23.65 5.87 20.86
CA SER A 422 22.47 6.54 21.44
C SER A 422 22.60 6.80 22.94
N VAL A 423 23.49 6.09 23.65
CA VAL A 423 23.68 6.15 25.11
C VAL A 423 25.09 6.54 25.55
N GLY A 424 25.99 6.86 24.62
CA GLY A 424 27.34 7.35 24.94
C GLY A 424 28.37 6.25 25.15
N SER A 425 29.14 6.28 26.25
CA SER A 425 30.23 5.31 26.48
C SER A 425 29.79 4.01 27.15
N ASP A 426 28.72 4.07 27.95
CA ASP A 426 28.16 2.94 28.69
C ASP A 426 26.65 3.16 28.80
N TRP A 427 25.85 2.13 28.52
CA TRP A 427 24.40 2.20 28.72
C TRP A 427 24.11 2.29 30.22
N SER A 428 23.48 3.38 30.68
CA SER A 428 23.18 3.61 32.10
C SER A 428 21.74 3.31 32.48
N SER A 429 21.50 2.95 33.75
CA SER A 429 20.15 2.66 34.21
C SER A 429 19.25 3.90 34.17
N GLY A 430 18.06 3.74 33.61
CA GLY A 430 17.11 4.83 33.36
C GLY A 430 17.36 5.59 32.06
N GLU A 431 18.29 5.12 31.23
CA GLU A 431 18.59 5.69 29.91
C GLU A 431 18.05 4.76 28.80
N PRO A 432 17.27 5.29 27.83
CA PRO A 432 16.80 4.49 26.70
C PRO A 432 17.91 4.33 25.65
N ILE A 433 18.15 3.10 25.21
CA ILE A 433 18.95 2.75 24.03
C ILE A 433 18.03 2.51 22.83
N THR A 434 18.42 2.99 21.65
CA THR A 434 17.70 2.74 20.41
C THR A 434 17.98 1.31 19.91
N VAL A 435 16.94 0.62 19.49
CA VAL A 435 17.03 -0.68 18.82
C VAL A 435 16.50 -0.53 17.40
N THR A 436 17.27 -0.99 16.43
CA THR A 436 16.87 -0.99 15.02
C THR A 436 16.91 -2.39 14.43
N VAL A 437 15.89 -2.72 13.65
CA VAL A 437 15.87 -3.91 12.78
C VAL A 437 15.78 -3.42 11.34
N THR A 438 16.77 -3.76 10.53
CA THR A 438 16.72 -3.53 9.08
C THR A 438 16.32 -4.83 8.41
N ASP A 439 15.13 -4.86 7.83
CA ASP A 439 14.54 -6.03 7.18
C ASP A 439 13.64 -5.59 6.01
N GLU A 440 14.11 -5.77 4.78
CA GLU A 440 13.31 -5.43 3.59
C GLU A 440 12.18 -6.44 3.38
N ASP A 441 12.24 -7.63 3.99
CA ASP A 441 11.17 -8.62 3.88
C ASP A 441 9.91 -8.14 4.59
N LEU A 442 10.01 -7.22 5.54
CA LEU A 442 8.85 -6.62 6.21
C LEU A 442 8.36 -5.32 5.58
N ASN A 443 9.10 -4.76 4.62
CA ASN A 443 8.71 -3.56 3.88
C ASN A 443 7.73 -3.95 2.74
N LYS A 444 6.46 -4.24 3.07
CA LYS A 444 5.44 -4.68 2.11
C LYS A 444 4.85 -3.55 1.29
N ASN A 445 4.85 -2.30 1.75
CA ASN A 445 4.23 -1.19 1.02
C ASN A 445 5.06 0.09 1.17
N SER A 446 5.60 0.56 0.06
CA SER A 446 6.57 1.67 0.03
C SER A 446 5.94 3.04 0.27
N LEU A 447 4.62 3.13 0.25
CA LEU A 447 3.87 4.38 0.42
C LEU A 447 3.29 4.53 1.83
N ILE A 448 3.48 3.55 2.71
CA ILE A 448 3.12 3.63 4.14
C ILE A 448 4.33 3.29 5.00
N ALA A 449 4.37 3.83 6.21
CA ALA A 449 5.33 3.38 7.21
C ALA A 449 4.72 2.17 7.93
N GLU A 450 5.43 1.06 7.91
CA GLU A 450 4.92 -0.20 8.45
C GLU A 450 5.33 -0.41 9.91
N THR A 451 4.62 -1.30 10.61
CA THR A 451 4.90 -1.62 12.01
C THR A 451 5.09 -3.11 12.21
N ILE A 452 6.06 -3.46 13.07
CA ILE A 452 6.21 -4.79 13.63
C ILE A 452 5.44 -4.81 14.95
N ASP A 453 4.14 -5.08 14.89
CA ASP A 453 3.23 -5.11 16.05
C ASP A 453 2.64 -6.50 16.33
N ASP A 454 3.08 -7.50 15.57
CA ASP A 454 2.80 -8.92 15.82
C ASP A 454 3.91 -9.51 16.70
N ALA A 455 3.54 -10.05 17.87
CA ALA A 455 4.49 -10.66 18.81
C ALA A 455 5.29 -11.85 18.23
N PHE A 456 4.83 -12.46 17.13
CA PHE A 456 5.59 -13.50 16.42
C PHE A 456 6.69 -12.93 15.53
N LYS A 457 6.40 -11.81 14.87
CA LYS A 457 7.38 -11.07 14.05
C LYS A 457 8.25 -10.15 14.91
N ALA A 458 7.79 -9.76 16.10
CA ALA A 458 8.51 -8.86 16.98
C ALA A 458 9.82 -9.49 17.51
N PRO A 459 10.94 -8.74 17.48
CA PRO A 459 12.17 -9.15 18.13
C PRO A 459 11.95 -9.45 19.61
N SER A 460 12.69 -10.43 20.12
CA SER A 460 12.61 -10.91 21.50
C SER A 460 13.79 -10.40 22.30
N ILE A 461 13.53 -9.92 23.51
CA ILE A 461 14.54 -9.49 24.47
C ILE A 461 14.97 -10.73 25.26
N LEU A 462 16.27 -11.00 25.24
CA LEU A 462 16.91 -12.07 26.00
C LEU A 462 17.96 -11.48 26.94
N VAL A 463 18.11 -12.04 28.13
CA VAL A 463 19.05 -11.56 29.14
C VAL A 463 19.72 -12.77 29.79
N GLY A 464 21.05 -12.77 29.92
CA GLY A 464 21.76 -13.92 30.51
C GLY A 464 21.86 -15.16 29.61
N SER A 465 21.73 -15.00 28.28
CA SER A 465 21.72 -16.11 27.32
C SER A 465 22.95 -16.11 26.41
N GLU A 466 23.63 -17.26 26.31
CA GLU A 466 24.77 -17.48 25.41
C GLU A 466 24.44 -17.10 23.95
N GLU A 467 25.43 -16.57 23.23
CA GLU A 467 25.32 -16.21 21.81
C GLU A 467 24.92 -17.42 20.96
N GLY A 468 23.82 -17.30 20.20
CA GLY A 468 23.27 -18.39 19.39
C GLY A 468 22.42 -19.40 20.18
N SER A 469 22.17 -19.18 21.47
CA SER A 469 21.27 -20.02 22.25
C SER A 469 19.81 -19.80 21.84
N THR A 470 19.25 -20.78 21.11
CA THR A 470 17.80 -20.92 20.92
C THR A 470 17.11 -21.50 22.17
N ALA A 471 17.83 -21.70 23.28
CA ALA A 471 17.32 -22.39 24.47
C ALA A 471 16.25 -21.61 25.25
N ASN A 472 15.95 -20.37 24.83
CA ASN A 472 14.82 -19.56 25.31
C ASN A 472 13.75 -19.31 24.23
N LEU A 473 14.01 -19.68 22.97
CA LEU A 473 13.15 -19.43 21.82
C LEU A 473 12.96 -20.74 21.03
N ILE A 474 11.84 -21.42 21.25
CA ILE A 474 11.40 -22.50 20.36
C ILE A 474 10.56 -21.85 19.26
N ASP A 475 10.94 -22.10 18.02
CA ASP A 475 10.31 -21.52 16.84
C ASP A 475 8.85 -21.96 16.64
N THR A 476 8.05 -20.94 16.40
CA THR A 476 6.97 -20.74 15.42
C THR A 476 6.88 -21.77 14.26
N GLU A 477 6.30 -22.94 14.48
CA GLU A 477 5.82 -23.75 13.35
C GLU A 477 4.40 -23.30 12.96
N VAL A 478 4.24 -22.81 11.72
CA VAL A 478 2.92 -22.65 11.09
C VAL A 478 2.34 -24.05 10.93
N PHE A 479 1.45 -24.41 11.85
CA PHE A 479 0.88 -25.75 11.85
C PHE A 479 -0.30 -25.85 10.86
N THR A 480 -0.29 -26.84 9.97
CA THR A 480 -1.37 -27.06 8.98
C THR A 480 -2.38 -28.08 9.49
N LEU A 481 -3.56 -27.60 9.91
CA LEU A 481 -4.69 -28.47 10.22
C LEU A 481 -5.25 -29.12 8.94
N MET A 482 -5.34 -30.45 8.86
CA MET A 482 -6.08 -31.15 7.78
C MET A 482 -7.25 -31.93 8.38
N THR A 483 -8.48 -31.60 8.01
CA THR A 483 -9.66 -32.42 8.35
C THR A 483 -9.95 -33.44 7.25
N TRP A 484 -10.11 -34.71 7.58
CA TRP A 484 -10.48 -35.74 6.60
C TRP A 484 -11.99 -35.71 6.33
N GLY A 485 -12.39 -35.43 5.08
CA GLY A 485 -13.79 -35.46 4.66
C GLY A 485 -14.32 -36.88 4.51
N GLY A 486 -14.97 -37.41 5.55
CA GLY A 486 -15.78 -38.62 5.52
C GLY A 486 -17.25 -38.31 5.79
N GLY A 487 -18.16 -38.71 4.90
CA GLY A 487 -19.60 -38.38 4.93
C GLY A 487 -20.39 -38.86 6.17
N PRO A 488 -21.71 -38.58 6.22
CA PRO A 488 -22.47 -38.48 7.45
C PRO A 488 -22.72 -39.87 8.06
N SER A 489 -21.92 -40.25 9.05
CA SER A 489 -22.33 -41.26 10.02
C SER A 489 -21.84 -40.86 11.41
N SER A 490 -22.80 -40.69 12.30
CA SER A 490 -22.64 -40.42 13.73
C SER A 490 -21.41 -41.11 14.34
N ASN A 491 -20.58 -40.30 15.00
CA ASN A 491 -19.59 -40.66 16.01
C ASN A 491 -18.28 -41.27 15.47
N ALA A 492 -17.35 -40.41 15.04
CA ALA A 492 -15.91 -40.43 15.36
C ALA A 492 -15.10 -39.63 14.32
N ASP A 493 -15.09 -38.30 14.44
CA ASP A 493 -14.17 -37.47 13.65
C ASP A 493 -13.00 -37.05 14.56
N GLY A 494 -12.02 -37.95 14.65
CA GLY A 494 -10.75 -37.66 15.31
C GLY A 494 -9.85 -36.86 14.38
N VAL A 495 -9.52 -35.63 14.77
CA VAL A 495 -8.51 -34.81 14.13
C VAL A 495 -7.14 -35.41 14.43
N LEU A 496 -6.40 -35.82 13.40
CA LEU A 496 -5.04 -36.36 13.49
C LEU A 496 -4.06 -35.36 12.87
N LEU A 497 -3.23 -34.76 13.73
CA LEU A 497 -2.07 -33.98 13.34
C LEU A 497 -0.95 -34.91 12.82
N LEU A 498 -0.41 -34.62 11.62
CA LEU A 498 0.82 -35.25 11.10
C LEU A 498 1.81 -34.13 10.72
N VAL A 499 2.96 -34.06 11.42
CA VAL A 499 4.16 -33.31 10.99
C VAL A 499 5.31 -34.32 10.85
N ASP A 500 5.85 -34.42 9.63
CA ASP A 500 6.99 -35.21 9.11
C ASP A 500 6.90 -36.78 9.17
N PRO A 501 7.36 -37.55 8.15
CA PRO A 501 6.75 -38.81 7.71
C PRO A 501 7.40 -40.06 8.32
N ALA A 502 8.20 -39.94 9.37
CA ALA A 502 9.14 -40.99 9.75
C ALA A 502 8.67 -41.96 10.85
N ASP A 503 7.63 -41.66 11.62
CA ASP A 503 7.20 -42.59 12.68
C ASP A 503 5.68 -42.73 12.78
N ARG A 504 5.20 -43.95 12.48
CA ARG A 504 3.79 -44.32 12.50
C ARG A 504 3.49 -45.07 13.79
N ASP A 505 2.79 -44.44 14.74
CA ASP A 505 1.79 -45.10 15.60
C ASP A 505 1.17 -44.09 16.60
N ALA A 506 -0.07 -43.65 16.35
CA ALA A 506 -0.88 -42.94 17.34
C ALA A 506 -2.34 -43.44 17.34
N THR A 507 -2.86 -43.74 18.54
CA THR A 507 -4.18 -44.33 18.80
C THR A 507 -5.20 -43.24 19.14
N VAL A 508 -6.39 -43.29 18.53
CA VAL A 508 -7.48 -42.31 18.63
C VAL A 508 -8.23 -42.44 19.98
N ASN A 509 -8.49 -41.32 20.65
CA ASN A 509 -9.39 -41.24 21.82
C ASN A 509 -10.58 -40.30 21.51
N THR A 510 -11.77 -40.68 21.96
CA THR A 510 -13.07 -40.11 21.59
C THR A 510 -13.53 -39.06 22.58
N ASP A 511 -13.45 -37.79 22.20
CA ASP A 511 -14.36 -36.67 22.51
C ASP A 511 -13.81 -35.41 21.78
N HIS A 512 -14.62 -34.37 21.58
CA HIS A 512 -14.46 -33.20 20.69
C HIS A 512 -13.16 -32.37 20.88
N ASN A 513 -12.00 -32.99 20.65
CA ASN A 513 -10.68 -32.46 20.93
C ASN A 513 -9.87 -32.41 19.64
N VAL A 514 -9.32 -31.24 19.32
CA VAL A 514 -8.23 -31.12 18.34
C VAL A 514 -6.94 -31.44 19.10
N ASN A 515 -6.35 -32.61 18.84
CA ASN A 515 -5.08 -33.01 19.44
C ASN A 515 -3.94 -32.76 18.47
N GLY A 516 -3.03 -31.87 18.85
CA GLY A 516 -1.81 -31.59 18.11
C GLY A 516 -0.57 -32.22 18.69
N ILE A 517 0.16 -32.96 17.84
CA ILE A 517 1.47 -33.50 18.18
C ILE A 517 2.53 -32.58 17.58
N PHE A 518 3.38 -32.03 18.44
CA PHE A 518 4.55 -31.27 18.04
C PHE A 518 5.81 -32.10 18.34
N THR A 519 6.72 -32.16 17.38
CA THR A 519 8.02 -32.81 17.50
C THR A 519 9.08 -31.78 17.13
N THR A 520 9.67 -31.14 18.13
CA THR A 520 10.80 -30.23 17.88
C THR A 520 11.96 -31.01 17.27
N GLY A 521 12.49 -30.55 16.13
CA GLY A 521 13.73 -31.07 15.56
C GLY A 521 14.99 -30.78 16.38
N THR A 522 14.89 -30.02 17.47
CA THR A 522 16.00 -29.62 18.36
C THR A 522 15.95 -30.34 19.70
N ASN A 523 17.10 -30.41 20.39
CA ASN A 523 17.25 -31.03 21.72
C ASN A 523 16.44 -30.26 22.79
N THR A 524 15.12 -30.49 22.85
CA THR A 524 14.18 -29.87 23.81
C THR A 524 14.37 -30.28 25.27
N GLY A 525 15.29 -31.21 25.54
CA GLY A 525 15.65 -31.63 26.90
C GLY A 525 16.15 -30.48 27.77
N ASP A 526 16.86 -29.51 27.20
CA ASP A 526 17.43 -28.38 27.94
C ASP A 526 16.40 -27.29 28.22
N PHE A 527 15.58 -26.89 27.23
CA PHE A 527 14.49 -25.91 27.40
C PHE A 527 13.49 -26.38 28.47
N PHE A 528 12.94 -27.59 28.32
CA PHE A 528 11.97 -28.12 29.29
C PHE A 528 12.62 -28.58 30.60
N GLY A 529 13.93 -28.85 30.60
CA GLY A 529 14.72 -29.02 31.81
C GLY A 529 14.79 -27.76 32.66
N ARG A 530 14.97 -26.60 32.02
CA ARG A 530 14.94 -25.27 32.66
C ARG A 530 13.54 -24.85 33.08
N ALA A 531 12.53 -25.10 32.25
CA ALA A 531 11.11 -24.88 32.57
C ALA A 531 10.61 -25.66 33.81
N ALA A 532 11.29 -26.75 34.15
CA ALA A 532 10.97 -27.59 35.31
C ALA A 532 11.65 -27.17 36.62
N SER A 533 12.45 -26.11 36.59
CA SER A 533 13.08 -25.56 37.78
C SER A 533 12.03 -24.93 38.71
N VAL A 534 12.24 -25.02 40.02
CA VAL A 534 11.30 -24.53 41.07
C VAL A 534 11.06 -23.02 41.04
N ASN A 535 11.78 -22.32 40.18
CA ASN A 535 11.91 -20.89 40.10
C ASN A 535 11.56 -20.37 38.70
N THR A 536 11.10 -21.20 37.78
CA THR A 536 10.79 -20.76 36.41
C THR A 536 9.27 -20.77 36.16
N ALA A 537 8.77 -19.74 35.47
CA ALA A 537 7.43 -19.74 34.88
C ALA A 537 7.57 -19.88 33.37
N LEU A 538 6.78 -20.78 32.79
CA LEU A 538 6.59 -20.90 31.37
C LEU A 538 5.39 -20.03 30.97
N TYR A 539 5.61 -19.08 30.07
CA TYR A 539 4.56 -18.40 29.35
C TYR A 539 4.53 -18.90 27.90
N VAL A 540 3.34 -18.95 27.32
CA VAL A 540 3.13 -19.31 25.92
C VAL A 540 2.26 -18.23 25.32
N TYR A 541 2.79 -17.51 24.34
CA TYR A 541 1.95 -16.69 23.48
C TYR A 541 1.38 -17.57 22.38
N ILE A 542 0.07 -17.42 22.16
CA ILE A 542 -0.70 -18.31 21.31
C ILE A 542 -1.56 -17.44 20.39
N ASP A 543 -1.62 -17.83 19.12
CA ASP A 543 -2.54 -17.29 18.14
C ASP A 543 -3.20 -18.41 17.33
N PHE A 544 -4.52 -18.47 17.44
CA PHE A 544 -5.44 -19.27 16.66
C PHE A 544 -6.60 -18.42 16.14
N SER A 545 -6.38 -17.13 15.91
CA SER A 545 -7.35 -16.21 15.29
C SER A 545 -7.92 -16.77 13.99
N SER A 546 -7.09 -17.41 13.17
CA SER A 546 -7.48 -18.12 11.94
C SER A 546 -8.55 -19.21 12.15
N LEU A 547 -8.61 -19.82 13.34
CA LEU A 547 -9.62 -20.81 13.72
C LEU A 547 -10.90 -20.15 14.28
N VAL A 548 -10.78 -18.97 14.90
CA VAL A 548 -11.90 -18.20 15.45
C VAL A 548 -12.76 -17.56 14.37
N GLU A 549 -12.18 -17.21 13.22
CA GLU A 549 -12.96 -16.71 12.08
C GLU A 549 -13.95 -17.74 11.53
N VAL A 550 -13.69 -19.03 11.76
CA VAL A 550 -14.42 -20.12 11.11
C VAL A 550 -15.20 -21.01 12.11
N SER A 551 -15.06 -20.79 13.42
CA SER A 551 -15.77 -21.52 14.47
C SER A 551 -15.91 -20.70 15.77
N THR A 552 -16.59 -21.23 16.78
CA THR A 552 -16.58 -20.63 18.13
C THR A 552 -15.21 -20.80 18.78
N SER A 553 -14.75 -19.77 19.50
CA SER A 553 -13.49 -19.78 20.24
C SER A 553 -13.34 -21.05 21.11
N PRO A 554 -12.15 -21.69 21.15
CA PRO A 554 -11.89 -22.79 22.07
C PRO A 554 -12.17 -22.35 23.51
N ASN A 555 -12.81 -23.23 24.28
CA ASN A 555 -13.08 -22.98 25.70
C ASN A 555 -11.96 -23.49 26.61
N GLU A 556 -11.03 -24.29 26.07
CA GLU A 556 -9.88 -24.82 26.80
C GLU A 556 -8.68 -25.01 25.85
N PHE A 557 -7.50 -24.61 26.32
CA PHE A 557 -6.20 -24.93 25.73
C PHE A 557 -5.35 -25.67 26.77
N GLY A 558 -4.60 -26.68 26.36
CA GLY A 558 -3.62 -27.31 27.25
C GLY A 558 -2.43 -27.93 26.54
N ILE A 559 -1.39 -28.22 27.33
CA ILE A 559 -0.09 -28.72 26.85
C ILE A 559 0.28 -29.99 27.63
N PHE A 560 0.74 -31.02 26.91
CA PHE A 560 1.28 -32.26 27.44
C PHE A 560 2.76 -32.38 27.12
N PHE A 561 3.51 -32.98 28.04
CA PHE A 561 4.90 -33.35 27.80
C PHE A 561 5.03 -34.86 27.83
N THR A 562 5.68 -35.44 26.81
CA THR A 562 5.90 -36.88 26.72
C THR A 562 7.38 -37.22 26.89
N LYS A 563 7.64 -38.22 27.75
CA LYS A 563 8.96 -38.83 27.91
C LYS A 563 8.82 -40.33 27.81
N GLN A 564 9.45 -40.96 26.81
CA GLN A 564 9.49 -42.43 26.67
C GLN A 564 8.11 -43.10 26.90
N ASN A 565 7.05 -42.58 26.26
CA ASN A 565 5.66 -43.04 26.40
C ASN A 565 4.99 -42.83 27.78
N VAL A 566 5.53 -41.96 28.65
CA VAL A 566 4.87 -41.49 29.87
C VAL A 566 4.34 -40.06 29.65
N LEU A 567 3.01 -39.92 29.66
CA LEU A 567 2.30 -38.64 29.57
C LEU A 567 2.35 -37.91 30.91
N HIS A 568 2.96 -36.72 30.94
CA HIS A 568 2.79 -35.77 32.04
C HIS A 568 1.71 -34.76 31.66
N TYR A 569 0.68 -34.68 32.51
CA TYR A 569 -0.46 -33.79 32.34
C TYR A 569 -0.23 -32.48 33.09
N THR A 570 -0.14 -31.36 32.36
CA THR A 570 -0.33 -30.03 32.94
C THR A 570 -1.57 -29.42 32.30
N THR A 571 -2.67 -29.36 33.06
CA THR A 571 -3.92 -28.72 32.60
C THR A 571 -4.00 -27.32 33.16
N SER A 572 -4.02 -26.31 32.30
CA SER A 572 -4.43 -24.95 32.67
C SER A 572 -5.65 -24.59 31.83
N VAL A 573 -6.85 -24.69 32.41
CA VAL A 573 -8.07 -24.20 31.76
C VAL A 573 -7.94 -22.69 31.65
N ILE A 574 -7.68 -22.19 30.45
CA ILE A 574 -7.59 -20.75 30.19
C ILE A 574 -8.56 -20.42 29.07
N GLU A 575 -9.52 -19.57 29.39
CA GLU A 575 -10.38 -18.94 28.37
C GLU A 575 -9.49 -18.00 27.55
N VAL A 576 -9.48 -18.17 26.23
CA VAL A 576 -8.81 -17.25 25.30
C VAL A 576 -9.90 -16.65 24.40
N PRO A 577 -10.57 -15.57 24.85
CA PRO A 577 -11.80 -15.09 24.22
C PRO A 577 -11.61 -14.52 22.80
N SER A 578 -10.37 -14.13 22.46
CA SER A 578 -10.03 -13.37 21.25
C SER A 578 -9.30 -14.17 20.18
N GLY A 579 -8.98 -15.46 20.40
CA GLY A 579 -8.12 -16.20 19.48
C GLY A 579 -6.62 -15.98 19.66
N VAL A 580 -6.23 -14.91 20.37
CA VAL A 580 -4.83 -14.53 20.62
C VAL A 580 -4.64 -14.23 22.11
N GLY A 581 -3.53 -14.68 22.71
CA GLY A 581 -3.21 -14.30 24.08
C GLY A 581 -1.92 -14.88 24.65
N LEU A 582 -1.41 -14.22 25.69
CA LEU A 582 -0.31 -14.71 26.51
C LEU A 582 -0.86 -15.56 27.67
N VAL A 583 -0.46 -16.82 27.70
CA VAL A 583 -0.92 -17.83 28.64
C VAL A 583 0.20 -18.19 29.61
N ARG A 584 -0.06 -18.07 30.91
CA ARG A 584 0.84 -18.59 31.95
C ARG A 584 0.53 -20.05 32.27
N VAL A 585 1.54 -20.91 32.29
CA VAL A 585 1.39 -22.31 32.67
C VAL A 585 1.59 -22.45 34.19
N ASP A 586 0.49 -22.39 34.96
CA ASP A 586 0.51 -22.14 36.42
C ASP A 586 0.78 -23.36 37.33
N ASN A 587 1.20 -24.52 36.82
CA ASN A 587 1.29 -25.74 37.64
C ASN A 587 2.54 -26.60 37.41
N HIS A 588 3.72 -26.00 37.47
CA HIS A 588 4.98 -26.74 37.52
C HIS A 588 5.40 -27.16 38.95
N ALA A 589 4.76 -26.59 40.00
CA ALA A 589 5.27 -26.66 41.37
C ALA A 589 4.55 -27.63 42.35
N SER A 590 3.61 -28.48 41.91
CA SER A 590 3.03 -29.48 42.82
C SER A 590 2.68 -30.82 42.17
N LEU A 591 3.67 -31.71 42.06
CA LEU A 591 3.40 -33.15 42.07
C LEU A 591 3.05 -33.57 43.52
N ASN A 592 1.87 -33.17 43.99
CA ASN A 592 1.26 -33.78 45.18
C ASN A 592 0.32 -34.92 44.70
N PRO A 593 0.38 -36.14 45.29
CA PRO A 593 0.10 -37.41 44.61
C PRO A 593 -1.39 -37.76 44.45
N ALA A 594 -2.27 -36.78 44.27
CA ALA A 594 -3.70 -37.01 44.15
C ALA A 594 -4.16 -37.34 42.72
N ILE A 595 -3.29 -37.23 41.71
CA ILE A 595 -3.51 -37.86 40.41
C ILE A 595 -2.72 -39.17 40.42
N THR A 596 -3.44 -40.29 40.38
CA THR A 596 -2.83 -41.62 40.20
C THR A 596 -2.29 -41.69 38.77
N VAL A 597 -1.12 -41.12 38.56
CA VAL A 597 -0.25 -41.43 37.42
C VAL A 597 0.43 -42.74 37.77
N ASN A 598 0.31 -43.76 36.91
CA ASN A 598 1.11 -44.97 37.04
C ASN A 598 2.59 -44.55 37.02
N SER A 599 3.25 -44.75 38.15
CA SER A 599 4.48 -44.08 38.54
C SER A 599 5.67 -44.39 37.63
N GLY A 600 6.17 -43.35 36.98
CA GLY A 600 7.58 -43.17 36.67
C GLY A 600 7.98 -41.76 37.09
N SER A 601 8.50 -41.60 38.30
CA SER A 601 9.09 -40.34 38.79
C SER A 601 10.30 -39.98 37.92
N GLY A 602 10.10 -39.17 36.88
CA GLY A 602 11.16 -38.78 35.95
C GLY A 602 11.26 -37.26 35.84
N ASN A 603 12.45 -36.72 36.06
CA ASN A 603 12.80 -35.33 35.73
C ASN A 603 12.40 -34.99 34.28
N LEU A 604 11.80 -33.81 34.12
CA LEU A 604 11.43 -33.14 32.84
C LEU A 604 12.63 -32.81 31.94
N ALA A 605 13.85 -32.83 32.48
CA ALA A 605 15.11 -32.53 31.78
C ALA A 605 15.48 -33.43 30.58
N ASN A 606 14.55 -34.27 30.10
CA ASN A 606 14.73 -35.17 28.96
C ASN A 606 13.36 -35.51 28.31
N ALA A 607 12.43 -34.55 28.24
CA ALA A 607 11.21 -34.73 27.45
C ALA A 607 11.57 -34.68 25.95
N GLY A 608 11.06 -35.62 25.16
CA GLY A 608 11.39 -35.72 23.74
C GLY A 608 10.44 -34.90 22.86
N ASN A 609 9.16 -34.82 23.24
CA ASN A 609 8.11 -34.13 22.48
C ASN A 609 7.15 -33.40 23.43
N ALA A 610 6.71 -32.20 23.04
CA ALA A 610 5.59 -31.48 23.64
C ALA A 610 4.36 -31.61 22.71
N GLN A 611 3.17 -31.80 23.26
CA GLN A 611 1.92 -31.92 22.50
C GLN A 611 0.94 -30.88 23.04
N PHE A 612 0.06 -30.33 22.21
CA PHE A 612 -0.97 -29.39 22.65
C PHE A 612 -2.36 -29.87 22.25
N TYR A 613 -3.38 -29.35 22.91
CA TYR A 613 -4.77 -29.63 22.53
C TYR A 613 -5.63 -28.40 22.70
N LEU A 614 -6.66 -28.33 21.86
CA LEU A 614 -7.75 -27.36 21.95
C LEU A 614 -9.05 -28.14 22.16
N GLN A 615 -9.85 -27.77 23.16
CA GLN A 615 -11.20 -28.31 23.34
C GLN A 615 -12.28 -27.28 23.02
N GLY A 616 -13.46 -27.78 22.68
CA GLY A 616 -14.67 -26.98 22.53
C GLY A 616 -14.85 -26.29 21.18
N ILE A 617 -13.98 -26.55 20.20
CA ILE A 617 -14.14 -26.04 18.83
C ILE A 617 -15.06 -26.99 18.05
N ALA A 618 -16.15 -26.48 17.50
CA ALA A 618 -17.13 -27.27 16.75
C ALA A 618 -17.32 -26.74 15.32
N GLY A 619 -17.33 -27.63 14.33
CA GLY A 619 -17.72 -27.28 12.96
C GLY A 619 -16.66 -26.55 12.12
N ILE A 620 -15.37 -26.76 12.39
CA ILE A 620 -14.29 -26.27 11.51
C ILE A 620 -14.46 -26.91 10.12
N PRO A 621 -14.64 -26.12 9.04
CA PRO A 621 -14.66 -26.62 7.67
C PRO A 621 -13.34 -27.27 7.28
N ALA A 622 -13.36 -28.03 6.18
CA ALA A 622 -12.13 -28.58 5.63
C ALA A 622 -11.26 -27.48 5.02
N GLY A 623 -10.05 -27.31 5.54
CA GLY A 623 -9.09 -26.29 5.12
C GLY A 623 -7.83 -26.34 5.97
N THR A 624 -6.81 -25.62 5.52
CA THR A 624 -5.56 -25.38 6.26
C THR A 624 -5.72 -24.13 7.10
N TYR A 625 -5.45 -24.23 8.40
CA TYR A 625 -5.53 -23.12 9.34
C TYR A 625 -4.20 -22.95 10.05
N PRO A 626 -3.50 -21.81 9.89
CA PRO A 626 -2.25 -21.56 10.59
C PRO A 626 -2.52 -21.35 12.09
N VAL A 627 -1.78 -22.07 12.94
CA VAL A 627 -1.77 -21.85 14.39
C VAL A 627 -0.34 -21.58 14.81
N THR A 628 -0.16 -20.57 15.65
CA THR A 628 1.17 -20.04 15.98
C THR A 628 1.39 -20.05 17.50
N LEU A 629 2.56 -20.54 17.92
CA LEU A 629 2.95 -20.68 19.33
C LEU A 629 4.35 -20.11 19.55
N LYS A 630 4.52 -19.32 20.60
CA LYS A 630 5.83 -18.80 21.05
C LYS A 630 6.00 -19.04 22.54
N PHE A 631 7.06 -19.73 22.93
CA PHE A 631 7.32 -20.10 24.33
C PHE A 631 8.32 -19.14 24.97
N PHE A 632 8.06 -18.73 26.20
CA PHE A 632 8.94 -17.87 26.99
C PHE A 632 9.20 -18.50 28.35
N LEU A 633 10.47 -18.50 28.76
CA LEU A 633 10.87 -18.89 30.11
C LEU A 633 11.16 -17.64 30.92
N TYR A 634 10.54 -17.57 32.09
CA TYR A 634 10.75 -16.50 33.05
C TYR A 634 11.35 -17.09 34.32
N GLU A 635 12.61 -16.80 34.63
CA GLU A 635 13.22 -17.26 35.89
C GLU A 635 13.01 -16.23 37.01
N PHE A 636 12.24 -16.59 38.04
CA PHE A 636 12.20 -15.90 39.33
C PHE A 636 13.41 -16.31 40.17
N GLY A 637 14.24 -15.37 40.59
CA GLY A 637 15.35 -15.73 41.46
C GLY A 637 14.86 -16.39 42.76
N GLY A 638 15.62 -17.38 43.22
CA GLY A 638 15.25 -18.21 44.37
C GLY A 638 15.22 -17.44 45.69
N SER A 639 14.81 -18.12 46.76
CA SER A 639 14.72 -17.56 48.12
C SER A 639 16.07 -17.02 48.62
N GLY A 640 16.37 -15.77 48.29
CA GLY A 640 17.63 -15.08 48.59
C GLY A 640 17.97 -13.92 47.66
N SER A 641 17.50 -13.94 46.41
CA SER A 641 17.71 -12.89 45.40
C SER A 641 16.52 -12.90 44.44
N PRO A 642 15.71 -11.85 44.36
CA PRO A 642 14.62 -11.80 43.39
C PRO A 642 15.16 -11.45 42.00
N ALA A 643 15.46 -12.46 41.17
CA ALA A 643 15.79 -12.23 39.76
C ALA A 643 14.52 -11.71 39.08
N PHE A 644 14.52 -10.40 38.84
CA PHE A 644 13.59 -9.71 37.96
C PHE A 644 14.34 -9.60 36.65
N ILE A 645 14.07 -10.49 35.72
CA ILE A 645 14.63 -10.43 34.37
C ILE A 645 13.46 -10.57 33.43
N ASN A 646 13.22 -9.55 32.60
CA ASN A 646 12.14 -9.57 31.62
C ASN A 646 12.54 -10.38 30.36
N ASP A 647 13.04 -11.59 30.58
CA ASP A 647 13.45 -12.54 29.54
C ASP A 647 12.21 -13.00 28.76
N GLY A 648 12.25 -12.86 27.43
CA GLY A 648 11.14 -13.21 26.54
C GLY A 648 10.09 -12.12 26.31
N SER A 649 10.36 -10.84 26.60
CA SER A 649 9.48 -9.76 26.11
C SER A 649 9.69 -9.50 24.61
N SER A 650 8.61 -9.15 23.91
CA SER A 650 8.66 -8.75 22.49
C SER A 650 8.60 -7.23 22.36
N ILE A 651 9.50 -6.65 21.55
CA ILE A 651 9.51 -5.22 21.23
C ILE A 651 8.78 -4.96 19.91
N PHE A 652 7.83 -4.02 19.93
CA PHE A 652 7.21 -3.55 18.70
C PHE A 652 8.04 -2.44 18.11
N LEU A 653 8.18 -2.43 16.79
CA LEU A 653 9.00 -1.45 16.09
C LEU A 653 8.16 -0.77 15.02
N GLU A 654 8.47 0.49 14.71
CA GLU A 654 7.86 1.21 13.59
C GLU A 654 8.93 1.61 12.60
N GLU A 655 8.59 1.55 11.33
CA GLU A 655 9.47 1.95 10.25
C GLU A 655 9.85 3.44 10.38
N THR A 656 11.14 3.74 10.20
CA THR A 656 11.68 5.08 10.42
C THR A 656 11.22 6.12 9.38
N GLY A 657 10.66 5.65 8.26
CA GLY A 657 10.09 6.45 7.19
C GLY A 657 9.49 5.53 6.12
N LEU A 658 8.95 6.11 5.05
CA LEU A 658 8.41 5.34 3.93
C LEU A 658 9.53 4.56 3.21
N ASN A 659 9.29 3.27 2.93
CA ASN A 659 10.18 2.42 2.11
C ASN A 659 11.63 2.41 2.57
N THR A 660 11.87 2.43 3.88
CA THR A 660 13.21 2.37 4.46
C THR A 660 13.65 0.96 4.78
N GLY A 661 12.70 0.05 5.05
CA GLY A 661 13.00 -1.28 5.60
C GLY A 661 13.68 -1.23 6.97
N VAL A 662 13.77 -0.07 7.62
CA VAL A 662 14.41 0.11 8.93
C VAL A 662 13.35 0.41 9.98
N PHE A 663 13.17 -0.50 10.91
CA PHE A 663 12.22 -0.41 12.02
C PHE A 663 12.95 -0.05 13.30
N SER A 664 12.39 0.86 14.10
CA SER A 664 13.02 1.41 15.30
C SER A 664 12.10 1.42 16.51
N GLY A 665 12.71 1.31 17.70
CA GLY A 665 12.09 1.40 19.01
C GLY A 665 13.16 1.65 20.08
N THR A 666 12.76 1.73 21.34
CA THR A 666 13.69 1.97 22.45
C THR A 666 13.55 0.97 23.58
N ILE A 667 14.68 0.69 24.24
CA ILE A 667 14.74 -0.13 25.45
C ILE A 667 15.42 0.67 26.54
N GLU A 668 14.82 0.72 27.71
CA GLU A 668 15.40 1.31 28.91
C GLU A 668 15.55 0.20 29.95
N TYR A 669 16.64 0.18 30.73
CA TYR A 669 16.75 -0.73 31.87
C TYR A 669 16.73 0.00 33.21
N ILE A 670 16.01 -0.57 34.18
CA ILE A 670 15.99 -0.11 35.56
C ILE A 670 16.69 -1.14 36.45
N MET A 671 17.75 -0.70 37.13
CA MET A 671 18.47 -1.49 38.12
C MET A 671 17.78 -1.45 39.46
N LEU A 672 17.47 -2.63 40.01
CA LEU A 672 16.94 -2.75 41.35
C LEU A 672 18.06 -2.76 42.39
N ASN A 673 17.84 -2.04 43.50
CA ASN A 673 18.71 -2.14 44.68
C ASN A 673 18.09 -3.08 45.72
N GLN A 674 18.91 -3.57 46.67
CA GLN A 674 18.47 -4.52 47.70
C GLN A 674 17.36 -4.00 48.63
N ILE A 675 17.03 -2.70 48.60
CA ILE A 675 15.98 -2.09 49.41
C ILE A 675 14.64 -2.04 48.64
N SER A 676 14.66 -1.84 47.32
CA SER A 676 13.46 -1.74 46.47
C SER A 676 12.93 -3.08 45.97
N ALA A 677 13.76 -4.13 45.95
CA ALA A 677 13.45 -5.44 45.40
C ALA A 677 12.24 -6.16 46.03
N ASN A 678 11.86 -5.82 47.28
CA ASN A 678 10.69 -6.39 47.96
C ASN A 678 9.37 -5.62 47.75
N SER A 679 9.41 -4.46 47.06
CA SER A 679 8.26 -3.57 46.89
C SER A 679 7.80 -3.37 45.45
N VAL A 680 8.57 -3.83 44.46
CA VAL A 680 8.20 -3.76 43.04
C VAL A 680 7.31 -4.97 42.69
N PRO A 681 6.09 -4.76 42.15
CA PRO A 681 5.28 -5.85 41.63
C PRO A 681 6.09 -6.67 40.63
N LYS A 682 6.01 -8.00 40.70
CA LYS A 682 6.64 -8.88 39.70
C LYS A 682 6.12 -8.46 38.32
N PRO A 683 6.98 -8.03 37.38
CA PRO A 683 6.53 -7.67 36.05
C PRO A 683 5.93 -8.93 35.42
N THR A 684 4.72 -8.79 34.91
CA THR A 684 4.13 -9.80 34.04
C THR A 684 4.67 -9.52 32.65
N PRO A 685 5.12 -10.52 31.88
CA PRO A 685 5.50 -10.29 30.50
C PRO A 685 4.35 -9.57 29.79
N THR A 686 4.67 -8.39 29.27
CA THR A 686 3.75 -7.57 28.49
C THR A 686 4.18 -7.68 27.04
N VAL A 687 3.23 -8.01 26.19
CA VAL A 687 3.27 -7.61 24.78
C VAL A 687 3.11 -6.09 24.77
N SER A 688 3.83 -5.37 23.89
CA SER A 688 3.69 -3.92 23.63
C SER A 688 4.55 -3.04 24.55
N THR A 689 5.35 -2.07 24.08
CA THR A 689 5.13 -1.03 23.05
C THR A 689 6.43 -0.74 22.24
N GLN A 690 6.52 0.38 21.50
CA GLN A 690 7.80 0.85 20.90
C GLN A 690 8.88 1.18 21.94
N ASP A 691 8.45 1.50 23.16
CA ASP A 691 9.34 1.74 24.29
C ASP A 691 9.17 0.61 25.31
N ILE A 692 10.25 -0.07 25.66
CA ILE A 692 10.21 -1.13 26.67
C ILE A 692 11.14 -0.80 27.83
N ILE A 693 10.59 -0.86 29.04
CA ILE A 693 11.38 -0.80 30.27
C ILE A 693 11.62 -2.23 30.75
N ILE A 694 12.88 -2.66 30.73
CA ILE A 694 13.33 -3.90 31.37
C ILE A 694 13.81 -3.61 32.79
N VAL A 695 13.69 -4.59 33.67
CA VAL A 695 14.15 -4.49 35.06
C VAL A 695 15.24 -5.52 35.23
N LEU A 696 16.36 -5.14 35.87
CA LEU A 696 17.54 -5.98 36.07
C LEU A 696 17.95 -5.98 37.57
N GLU A 697 18.51 -7.09 38.06
CA GLU A 697 18.91 -7.29 39.47
C GLU A 697 20.44 -7.25 39.69
N GLY A 698 21.24 -7.20 38.62
CA GLY A 698 22.71 -7.24 38.70
C GLY A 698 23.37 -6.93 37.36
N ASP A 699 24.71 -6.91 37.33
CA ASP A 699 25.48 -6.66 36.11
C ASP A 699 25.11 -7.69 35.04
N GLN A 700 24.77 -7.24 33.84
CA GLN A 700 24.52 -8.08 32.67
C GLN A 700 25.53 -7.67 31.60
N THR A 701 26.66 -8.36 31.54
CA THR A 701 27.79 -7.98 30.68
C THR A 701 28.36 -9.20 29.96
N SER A 702 28.97 -8.99 28.81
CA SER A 702 29.63 -10.05 28.03
C SER A 702 28.67 -11.17 27.63
N GLU A 703 28.84 -12.39 28.14
CA GLU A 703 27.95 -13.53 27.82
C GLU A 703 26.55 -13.37 28.42
N ASP A 704 26.42 -12.54 29.47
CA ASP A 704 25.16 -12.28 30.16
C ASP A 704 24.49 -10.97 29.72
N ALA A 705 25.03 -10.28 28.73
CA ALA A 705 24.53 -8.98 28.24
C ALA A 705 23.06 -9.03 27.80
N VAL A 706 22.42 -7.87 27.78
CA VAL A 706 21.07 -7.75 27.21
C VAL A 706 21.17 -7.94 25.70
N ARG A 707 20.36 -8.85 25.17
CA ARG A 707 20.37 -9.25 23.76
C ARG A 707 19.00 -9.01 23.14
N ILE A 708 18.99 -8.52 21.90
CA ILE A 708 17.82 -8.54 21.03
C ILE A 708 18.01 -9.62 20.00
N ALA A 709 17.03 -10.52 19.93
CA ALA A 709 17.01 -11.68 19.06
C ALA A 709 15.82 -11.58 18.08
N TYR A 710 16.10 -11.66 16.80
CA TYR A 710 15.14 -11.57 15.71
C TYR A 710 15.27 -12.81 14.82
N LEU A 711 14.15 -13.46 14.53
CA LEU A 711 14.10 -14.60 13.63
C LEU A 711 13.71 -14.10 12.25
N ASP A 712 14.56 -14.39 11.29
CA ASP A 712 14.45 -13.88 9.92
C ASP A 712 14.84 -14.96 8.92
N LYS A 713 14.44 -14.82 7.65
CA LYS A 713 14.85 -15.72 6.58
C LYS A 713 16.05 -15.18 5.83
N ASN A 714 17.01 -16.06 5.60
CA ASN A 714 18.12 -15.70 4.72
C ASN A 714 17.66 -15.69 3.24
N ALA A 715 18.54 -15.23 2.34
CA ALA A 715 18.28 -15.22 0.89
C ALA A 715 17.99 -16.60 0.26
N GLN A 716 18.19 -17.71 0.98
CA GLN A 716 17.84 -19.07 0.53
C GLN A 716 16.43 -19.50 1.01
N GLY A 717 15.80 -18.70 1.88
CA GLY A 717 14.53 -18.97 2.54
C GLY A 717 14.65 -19.76 3.85
N ASP A 718 15.87 -19.99 4.35
CA ASP A 718 16.09 -20.70 5.62
C ASP A 718 15.99 -19.73 6.79
N VAL A 719 15.25 -20.12 7.84
CA VAL A 719 15.14 -19.33 9.07
C VAL A 719 16.48 -19.29 9.81
N LYS A 720 16.89 -18.10 10.20
CA LYS A 720 18.13 -17.82 10.93
C LYS A 720 17.84 -16.88 12.10
N LEU A 721 18.48 -17.17 13.22
CA LEU A 721 18.51 -16.26 14.35
C LEU A 721 19.56 -15.17 14.12
N ILE A 722 19.13 -13.93 14.21
CA ILE A 722 19.94 -12.72 14.12
C ILE A 722 19.85 -12.03 15.48
N SER A 723 20.97 -11.55 16.00
CA SER A 723 20.94 -10.89 17.29
C SER A 723 22.04 -9.88 17.45
N ASP A 724 21.80 -8.90 18.31
CA ASP A 724 22.79 -7.98 18.82
C ASP A 724 22.69 -7.88 20.34
N GLN A 725 23.77 -7.47 21.00
CA GLN A 725 23.84 -7.39 22.46
C GLN A 725 24.60 -6.17 22.94
N VAL A 726 24.17 -5.59 24.05
CA VAL A 726 24.83 -4.46 24.71
C VAL A 726 24.91 -4.72 26.21
N ASP A 727 26.07 -4.38 26.78
CA ASP A 727 26.33 -4.50 28.21
C ASP A 727 25.45 -3.52 29.01
N ALA A 728 24.83 -4.02 30.07
CA ALA A 728 24.04 -3.24 31.03
C ALA A 728 24.72 -3.29 32.41
N PRO A 729 25.70 -2.40 32.68
CA PRO A 729 26.42 -2.36 33.94
C PRO A 729 25.58 -1.77 35.09
N THR A 730 25.86 -2.23 36.32
CA THR A 730 25.36 -1.70 37.61
C THR A 730 26.03 -0.40 38.02
N HIS A 731 27.12 -0.03 37.34
CA HIS A 731 27.95 1.09 37.68
C HIS A 731 27.96 2.08 36.52
N SER A 732 27.62 3.34 36.80
CA SER A 732 27.65 4.43 35.82
C SER A 732 29.04 5.09 35.73
N GLY A 733 30.09 4.40 36.18
CA GLY A 733 31.38 5.03 36.38
C GLY A 733 32.54 4.18 35.88
N SER A 734 33.26 4.69 34.90
CA SER A 734 34.41 4.01 34.32
C SER A 734 35.64 4.15 35.23
N ILE A 735 36.35 3.04 35.42
CA ILE A 735 37.66 3.04 36.08
C ILE A 735 38.71 3.05 34.99
N THR A 736 39.35 4.20 34.79
CA THR A 736 40.52 4.29 33.92
C THR A 736 41.79 4.29 34.75
N LEU A 737 42.70 3.41 34.33
CA LEU A 737 44.06 3.35 34.86
C LEU A 737 44.97 4.20 33.97
N ASP A 738 46.01 4.78 34.55
CA ASP A 738 46.97 5.59 33.81
C ASP A 738 47.95 4.79 32.94
N ALA A 739 47.96 3.45 33.06
CA ALA A 739 48.74 2.55 32.22
C ALA A 739 48.16 1.12 32.16
N ASP A 740 48.43 0.41 31.07
CA ASP A 740 48.00 -1.00 30.89
C ASP A 740 48.82 -2.00 31.70
N ASN A 741 50.02 -1.62 32.16
CA ASN A 741 50.94 -2.51 32.88
C ASN A 741 51.80 -1.71 33.88
N TYR A 742 52.02 -2.27 35.07
CA TYR A 742 52.81 -1.65 36.15
C TYR A 742 54.01 -2.51 36.55
N LYS A 743 55.13 -1.86 36.88
CA LYS A 743 56.30 -2.49 37.50
C LYS A 743 56.21 -2.41 39.02
N GLN A 744 57.11 -3.13 39.68
CA GLN A 744 57.26 -3.07 41.12
C GLN A 744 57.54 -1.61 41.56
N ASP A 745 56.75 -1.14 42.52
CA ASP A 745 56.77 0.21 43.10
C ASP A 745 56.23 1.36 42.22
N ASP A 746 55.52 1.05 41.13
CA ASP A 746 54.82 2.08 40.35
C ASP A 746 53.61 2.63 41.10
N THR A 747 53.37 3.94 40.97
CA THR A 747 52.17 4.59 41.51
C THR A 747 51.06 4.50 40.47
N VAL A 748 49.95 3.87 40.83
CA VAL A 748 48.76 3.73 39.99
C VAL A 748 47.85 4.92 40.22
N LEU A 749 47.55 5.69 39.18
CA LEU A 749 46.46 6.67 39.22
C LEU A 749 45.18 5.99 38.76
N VAL A 750 44.25 5.86 39.69
CA VAL A 750 42.89 5.36 39.42
C VAL A 750 41.98 6.56 39.26
N THR A 751 41.44 6.76 38.06
CA THR A 751 40.39 7.75 37.82
C THR A 751 39.06 7.04 37.77
N ILE A 752 38.15 7.46 38.66
CA ILE A 752 36.76 7.02 38.67
C ILE A 752 35.97 8.20 38.12
N THR A 753 35.28 8.03 37.00
CA THR A 753 34.43 9.06 36.40
C THR A 753 32.99 8.84 36.79
#